data_AF-L0DMM4-F1
#
_entry.id   AF-L0DMM4-F1
#
_cell.length_a   1.000
_cell.length_b   1.000
_cell.length_c   1.000
_cell.angle_alpha   90.00
_cell.angle_beta   90.00
_cell.angle_gamma   90.00
#
_symmetry.space_group_name_H-M   'P 1'
#
loop_
_entity.id
_entity.type
_entity.pdbx_description
1 polymer ?
#
loop_
_entity_poly.entity_id
_entity_poly.type
_entity_poly.pdbx_seq_one_letter_code
_entity_poly.pdbx_strand_id
1 'polypeptide(L)'
;MTPNDSLRQAEGHEFEWGGRSVEFSRRALLKSMAAAPLCAGFTNVSSALAAGVLDDWGVAAIQAYLERLSRPDQGYAWEDQDKSHLSPTFAVIGSYRLLGKEPPAKDKLAEFVMSHHPFRLKKLERNLKVYEYQQIQSLLWLGQDVSGFRDQVQSWKRPSRYPVQYEKHGYPIFRFELMAFLGRKLLGLPLNDLSPEFVTYLLDRRRDNGSFNNTPAADSSDGHVMNTWWGLQALEILGRVEERKQEAVAWIQACQTTSGGFTYQPDDKIGAVEDVAYTRAALRALKLLGAMPTNRESCTEYLASLANSDGGFGNRPGWPSNPMATYEALDAIGTLGARKSATSPRPVRRLAPSLPADLQVFTIQIEAHGEGSPSEAVALAESLRIHLWGAKNASPAWLARTQGIADQRRVPVTFFVANEEYGTWVDVPGQGTYSHTSDIVAPASANIGPSLANQGVVSWPQFRERRLDPLQKGNGRLFWQFGENEELTRIFLDDSIQRGGFAAISTFHFGNPDFANSEAFLNQYRGLIPFIALQDAHGKEPWWFADMTASFRTLFLARTPTWDGWLEALRNNWVVAVRHDAMSDFDTWMHSGSREVVDFIQQHQSAWRWWDNPAIQRPLVSLIALTPADEFEVARPETGVVLRVRCAWENTTQGMPKEPMTELVELFVDSTQVTPTLVTRKRPNGTGLVDHYHEFHLHKSRPGMHTAKAVVRRIGTNEETSQTIEFIVV
;
A
#
# COMPACT_ATOMS: atom_id res chain seq x y z
N MET A 1 -41.19 -1.59 38.25
CA MET A 1 -42.19 -0.50 38.28
C MET A 1 -41.46 0.79 37.91
N THR A 2 -41.81 1.38 36.77
CA THR A 2 -41.49 2.76 36.34
C THR A 2 -42.31 3.79 37.14
N PRO A 3 -42.22 5.13 36.92
CA PRO A 3 -41.11 6.07 36.58
C PRO A 3 -41.17 7.40 37.40
N ASN A 4 -40.17 8.31 37.27
CA ASN A 4 -40.29 9.76 36.92
C ASN A 4 -39.18 10.70 37.47
N ASP A 5 -38.76 11.60 36.57
CA ASP A 5 -38.39 13.03 36.69
C ASP A 5 -37.30 13.52 37.66
N SER A 6 -36.22 14.11 37.10
CA SER A 6 -36.04 15.58 37.13
C SER A 6 -34.75 16.05 36.41
N LEU A 7 -34.90 17.19 35.74
CA LEU A 7 -33.92 18.00 35.00
C LEU A 7 -33.12 18.96 35.90
N ARG A 8 -32.05 19.53 35.32
CA ARG A 8 -31.13 20.64 35.75
C ARG A 8 -29.83 20.12 36.38
N GLN A 9 -28.61 20.55 36.04
CA GLN A 9 -28.06 21.73 35.36
C GLN A 9 -26.60 21.38 34.98
N ALA A 10 -26.11 21.79 33.82
CA ALA A 10 -24.67 21.98 33.62
C ALA A 10 -24.47 23.06 32.55
N GLU A 11 -23.73 24.08 32.94
CA GLU A 11 -23.58 25.40 32.33
C GLU A 11 -22.79 25.37 31.02
N GLY A 12 -23.13 26.31 30.14
CA GLY A 12 -22.50 26.49 28.84
C GLY A 12 -21.14 27.18 28.92
N HIS A 13 -20.28 26.80 28.00
CA HIS A 13 -19.23 27.66 27.48
C HIS A 13 -19.50 27.87 25.98
N GLU A 14 -20.11 29.00 25.66
CA GLU A 14 -20.11 29.57 24.31
C GLU A 14 -18.72 30.10 24.00
N PHE A 15 -18.14 29.63 22.90
CA PHE A 15 -16.99 30.26 22.25
C PHE A 15 -17.53 30.95 20.99
N GLU A 16 -17.72 32.27 21.06
CA GLU A 16 -18.01 33.10 19.89
C GLU A 16 -16.73 33.33 19.09
N TRP A 17 -16.77 33.03 17.78
CA TRP A 17 -15.83 33.60 16.82
C TRP A 17 -16.62 34.35 15.74
N GLY A 18 -16.29 35.62 15.57
CA GLY A 18 -17.08 36.58 14.82
C GLY A 18 -17.08 36.36 13.31
N GLY A 19 -18.26 36.57 12.72
CA GLY A 19 -18.38 37.52 11.61
C GLY A 19 -18.22 36.99 10.18
N ARG A 20 -19.16 36.15 9.73
CA ARG A 20 -19.99 36.33 8.51
C ARG A 20 -20.79 35.05 8.27
N SER A 21 -22.05 35.02 8.70
CA SER A 21 -23.02 34.03 8.25
C SER A 21 -23.30 34.26 6.76
N VAL A 22 -22.85 33.34 5.91
CA VAL A 22 -23.32 33.28 4.52
C VAL A 22 -24.68 32.58 4.55
N GLU A 23 -25.75 33.36 4.62
CA GLU A 23 -27.11 32.85 4.44
C GLU A 23 -27.28 32.32 3.00
N PHE A 24 -27.43 31.00 2.86
CA PHE A 24 -27.89 30.40 1.62
C PHE A 24 -29.35 30.76 1.38
N SER A 25 -29.59 31.84 0.64
CA SER A 25 -30.91 32.16 0.12
C SER A 25 -31.38 31.04 -0.82
N ARG A 26 -32.44 30.32 -0.44
CA ARG A 26 -33.17 29.35 -1.29
C ARG A 26 -33.50 29.90 -2.69
N ARG A 27 -33.52 31.23 -2.85
CA ARG A 27 -33.79 31.93 -4.11
C ARG A 27 -32.63 31.89 -5.11
N ALA A 28 -31.39 31.74 -4.65
CA ALA A 28 -30.23 31.54 -5.54
C ALA A 28 -30.22 30.12 -6.12
N LEU A 29 -30.65 29.14 -5.31
CA LEU A 29 -30.74 27.72 -5.70
C LEU A 29 -31.87 27.43 -6.72
N LEU A 30 -32.90 28.27 -6.77
CA LEU A 30 -34.04 28.11 -7.68
C LEU A 30 -33.83 28.72 -9.07
N LYS A 31 -32.89 29.67 -9.24
CA LYS A 31 -32.65 30.32 -10.54
C LYS A 31 -31.80 29.48 -11.50
N SER A 32 -31.16 28.41 -11.04
CA SER A 32 -30.46 27.43 -11.89
C SER A 32 -31.39 26.34 -12.46
N MET A 33 -32.69 26.37 -12.15
CA MET A 33 -33.62 25.26 -12.42
C MET A 33 -34.39 25.35 -13.75
N ALA A 34 -34.12 26.33 -14.61
CA ALA A 34 -34.84 26.49 -15.88
C ALA A 34 -33.91 26.39 -17.11
N ALA A 35 -33.27 25.23 -17.29
CA ALA A 35 -32.79 24.75 -18.59
C ALA A 35 -32.67 23.22 -18.57
N ALA A 36 -33.30 22.56 -19.54
CA ALA A 36 -33.38 21.11 -19.72
C ALA A 36 -32.05 20.50 -20.26
N PRO A 37 -31.94 19.18 -20.50
CA PRO A 37 -30.76 18.38 -20.19
C PRO A 37 -29.57 18.65 -21.12
N LEU A 38 -28.46 19.07 -20.53
CA LEU A 38 -27.14 18.99 -21.14
C LEU A 38 -26.21 18.24 -20.18
N CYS A 39 -26.25 16.91 -20.26
CA CYS A 39 -25.20 16.03 -19.71
C CYS A 39 -23.88 16.11 -20.51
N ALA A 40 -23.54 17.28 -21.08
CA ALA A 40 -22.50 17.41 -22.11
C ALA A 40 -21.34 18.36 -21.75
N GLY A 41 -21.15 18.71 -20.47
CA GLY A 41 -20.19 19.75 -20.05
C GLY A 41 -18.81 19.28 -19.57
N PHE A 42 -18.68 18.11 -18.94
CA PHE A 42 -17.45 17.76 -18.19
C PHE A 42 -16.60 16.64 -18.78
N THR A 43 -17.14 15.92 -19.76
CA THR A 43 -16.46 14.81 -20.44
C THR A 43 -16.16 15.10 -21.91
N ASN A 44 -16.66 16.23 -22.44
CA ASN A 44 -16.29 16.69 -23.76
C ASN A 44 -15.06 17.60 -23.68
N VAL A 45 -13.87 16.98 -23.57
CA VAL A 45 -12.96 17.26 -24.68
C VAL A 45 -13.76 16.81 -25.89
N SER A 46 -14.32 17.74 -26.65
CA SER A 46 -15.02 17.40 -27.90
C SER A 46 -14.16 16.35 -28.57
N SER A 47 -14.63 15.10 -28.59
CA SER A 47 -13.82 14.02 -29.12
C SER A 47 -13.57 14.21 -30.61
N ALA A 48 -14.34 15.10 -31.25
CA ALA A 48 -14.08 15.58 -32.58
C ALA A 48 -12.86 16.53 -32.66
N LEU A 49 -12.58 17.36 -31.65
CA LEU A 49 -11.38 18.22 -31.61
C LEU A 49 -10.12 17.42 -31.22
N ALA A 50 -10.23 16.40 -30.36
CA ALA A 50 -9.10 15.54 -29.99
C ALA A 50 -8.74 14.51 -31.07
N ALA A 51 -9.73 13.91 -31.75
CA ALA A 51 -9.49 12.86 -32.74
C ALA A 51 -8.49 13.30 -33.83
N GLY A 52 -8.63 14.53 -34.36
CA GLY A 52 -7.71 15.05 -35.38
C GLY A 52 -6.36 15.56 -34.85
N VAL A 53 -6.23 15.83 -33.55
CA VAL A 53 -4.95 16.25 -32.94
C VAL A 53 -4.06 15.05 -32.66
N LEU A 54 -4.66 13.93 -32.20
CA LEU A 54 -3.92 12.71 -31.86
C LEU A 54 -3.47 11.92 -33.09
N ASP A 55 -4.03 12.17 -34.28
CA ASP A 55 -3.58 11.58 -35.54
C ASP A 55 -2.07 11.82 -35.78
N ASP A 56 -1.59 13.02 -35.45
CA ASP A 56 -0.18 13.41 -35.55
C ASP A 56 0.72 12.64 -34.56
N TRP A 57 0.14 11.96 -33.56
CA TRP A 57 0.88 11.30 -32.47
C TRP A 57 1.20 9.82 -32.69
N GLY A 58 0.74 9.23 -33.79
CA GLY A 58 1.00 7.83 -34.11
C GLY A 58 0.00 6.88 -33.46
N VAL A 59 -1.30 7.12 -33.73
CA VAL A 59 -2.44 6.35 -33.20
C VAL A 59 -2.24 4.83 -33.29
N ALA A 60 -1.69 4.33 -34.41
CA ALA A 60 -1.48 2.90 -34.61
C ALA A 60 -0.47 2.30 -33.61
N ALA A 61 0.62 3.03 -33.30
CA ALA A 61 1.61 2.57 -32.32
C ALA A 61 1.03 2.57 -30.90
N ILE A 62 0.26 3.62 -30.56
CA ILE A 62 -0.44 3.70 -29.28
C ILE A 62 -1.46 2.56 -29.14
N GLN A 63 -2.25 2.29 -30.18
CA GLN A 63 -3.21 1.18 -30.16
C GLN A 63 -2.49 -0.17 -29.98
N ALA A 64 -1.41 -0.42 -30.72
CA ALA A 64 -0.61 -1.63 -30.55
C ALA A 64 -0.04 -1.76 -29.13
N TYR A 65 0.38 -0.66 -28.51
CA TYR A 65 0.77 -0.64 -27.10
C TYR A 65 -0.39 -1.06 -26.18
N LEU A 66 -1.57 -0.46 -26.33
CA LEU A 66 -2.74 -0.76 -25.49
C LEU A 66 -3.21 -2.22 -25.65
N GLU A 67 -3.17 -2.77 -26.86
CA GLU A 67 -3.55 -4.18 -27.13
C GLU A 67 -2.64 -5.18 -26.39
N ARG A 68 -1.34 -4.89 -26.23
CA ARG A 68 -0.41 -5.74 -25.47
C ARG A 68 -0.70 -5.78 -23.97
N LEU A 69 -1.47 -4.82 -23.45
CA LEU A 69 -1.85 -4.77 -22.04
C LEU A 69 -3.06 -5.64 -21.70
N SER A 70 -3.75 -6.20 -22.70
CA SER A 70 -4.92 -7.05 -22.50
C SER A 70 -4.56 -8.39 -21.85
N ARG A 71 -5.50 -8.97 -21.10
CA ARG A 71 -5.37 -10.31 -20.49
C ARG A 71 -6.55 -11.22 -20.90
N PRO A 72 -6.47 -12.54 -20.66
CA PRO A 72 -7.52 -13.47 -21.06
C PRO A 72 -8.92 -13.13 -20.53
N ASP A 73 -9.01 -12.51 -19.35
CA ASP A 73 -10.26 -12.05 -18.73
C ASP A 73 -10.86 -10.78 -19.37
N GLN A 74 -10.27 -10.31 -20.48
CA GLN A 74 -10.64 -9.11 -21.24
C GLN A 74 -10.40 -7.79 -20.53
N GLY A 75 -9.93 -7.81 -19.29
CA GLY A 75 -9.38 -6.62 -18.64
C GLY A 75 -7.99 -6.27 -19.18
N TYR A 76 -7.43 -5.21 -18.59
CA TYR A 76 -6.08 -4.77 -18.86
C TYR A 76 -5.25 -4.73 -17.58
N ALA A 77 -3.94 -4.90 -17.71
CA ALA A 77 -2.97 -4.86 -16.62
C ALA A 77 -1.79 -3.95 -16.95
N TRP A 78 -0.89 -3.74 -16.00
CA TRP A 78 0.47 -3.30 -16.31
C TRP A 78 1.20 -4.40 -17.08
N GLU A 79 2.16 -4.03 -17.93
CA GLU A 79 2.79 -4.94 -18.90
C GLU A 79 3.36 -6.22 -18.25
N ASP A 80 3.96 -6.08 -17.07
CA ASP A 80 4.61 -7.18 -16.33
C ASP A 80 3.71 -7.85 -15.28
N GLN A 81 2.42 -7.53 -15.26
CA GLN A 81 1.44 -8.11 -14.35
C GLN A 81 0.50 -9.04 -15.09
N ASP A 82 0.33 -10.26 -14.60
CA ASP A 82 -0.51 -11.27 -15.25
C ASP A 82 -2.00 -11.06 -15.00
N LYS A 83 -2.37 -10.36 -13.92
CA LYS A 83 -3.76 -10.12 -13.50
C LYS A 83 -4.22 -8.73 -13.92
N SER A 84 -5.39 -8.67 -14.55
CA SER A 84 -6.06 -7.41 -14.89
C SER A 84 -6.49 -6.65 -13.64
N HIS A 85 -6.57 -5.33 -13.77
CA HIS A 85 -7.00 -4.44 -12.69
C HIS A 85 -7.92 -3.33 -13.23
N LEU A 86 -8.78 -2.78 -12.36
CA LEU A 86 -9.74 -1.73 -12.74
C LEU A 86 -9.04 -0.45 -13.25
N SER A 87 -8.01 0.05 -12.55
CA SER A 87 -7.29 1.29 -12.94
C SER A 87 -6.65 1.23 -14.34
N PRO A 88 -5.81 0.23 -14.69
CA PRO A 88 -5.27 0.13 -16.04
C PRO A 88 -6.39 -0.07 -17.08
N THR A 89 -7.44 -0.82 -16.75
CA THR A 89 -8.61 -0.97 -17.63
C THR A 89 -9.32 0.36 -17.89
N PHE A 90 -9.57 1.15 -16.85
CA PHE A 90 -10.11 2.51 -16.94
C PHE A 90 -9.26 3.39 -17.85
N ALA A 91 -7.93 3.37 -17.67
CA ALA A 91 -7.01 4.15 -18.48
C ALA A 91 -6.99 3.71 -19.95
N VAL A 92 -7.04 2.41 -20.24
CA VAL A 92 -7.09 1.91 -21.61
C VAL A 92 -8.41 2.30 -22.30
N ILE A 93 -9.56 2.13 -21.63
CA ILE A 93 -10.87 2.58 -22.15
C ILE A 93 -10.84 4.08 -22.45
N GLY A 94 -10.32 4.88 -21.50
CA GLY A 94 -10.15 6.32 -21.66
C GLY A 94 -9.25 6.67 -22.84
N SER A 95 -8.18 5.90 -23.07
CA SER A 95 -7.27 6.09 -24.20
C SER A 95 -7.97 5.83 -25.54
N TYR A 96 -8.70 4.70 -25.68
CA TYR A 96 -9.52 4.43 -26.87
C TYR A 96 -10.56 5.54 -27.12
N ARG A 97 -11.23 6.01 -26.06
CA ARG A 97 -12.20 7.11 -26.13
C ARG A 97 -11.58 8.40 -26.66
N LEU A 98 -10.36 8.74 -26.23
CA LEU A 98 -9.61 9.93 -26.67
C LEU A 98 -9.15 9.79 -28.13
N LEU A 99 -8.73 8.59 -28.53
CA LEU A 99 -8.33 8.27 -29.91
C LEU A 99 -9.52 8.19 -30.89
N GLY A 100 -10.76 8.32 -30.41
CA GLY A 100 -11.96 8.16 -31.25
C GLY A 100 -12.13 6.75 -31.79
N LYS A 101 -11.63 5.75 -31.07
CA LYS A 101 -11.69 4.32 -31.43
C LYS A 101 -12.56 3.57 -30.43
N GLU A 102 -13.17 2.47 -30.88
CA GLU A 102 -13.82 1.54 -29.94
C GLU A 102 -12.79 0.52 -29.41
N PRO A 103 -12.79 0.24 -28.10
CA PRO A 103 -11.94 -0.80 -27.54
C PRO A 103 -12.41 -2.19 -28.02
N PRO A 104 -11.48 -3.15 -28.18
CA PRO A 104 -11.82 -4.54 -28.47
C PRO A 104 -12.74 -5.14 -27.39
N ALA A 105 -13.64 -6.06 -27.79
CA ALA A 105 -14.51 -6.84 -26.91
C ALA A 105 -15.32 -6.00 -25.89
N LYS A 106 -15.84 -4.85 -26.34
CA LYS A 106 -16.60 -3.84 -25.55
C LYS A 106 -17.55 -4.40 -24.49
N ASP A 107 -18.37 -5.39 -24.82
CA ASP A 107 -19.36 -5.95 -23.87
C ASP A 107 -18.69 -6.73 -22.74
N LYS A 108 -17.69 -7.58 -23.06
CA LYS A 108 -16.91 -8.29 -22.04
C LYS A 108 -16.08 -7.34 -21.19
N LEU A 109 -15.59 -6.26 -21.79
CA LEU A 109 -14.86 -5.21 -21.09
C LEU A 109 -15.77 -4.48 -20.08
N ALA A 110 -17.05 -4.28 -20.41
CA ALA A 110 -18.04 -3.75 -19.47
C ALA A 110 -18.33 -4.71 -18.31
N GLU A 111 -18.48 -6.01 -18.60
CA GLU A 111 -18.62 -7.06 -17.57
C GLU A 111 -17.42 -7.08 -16.62
N PHE A 112 -16.21 -6.95 -17.16
CA PHE A 112 -14.98 -6.84 -16.37
C PHE A 112 -15.05 -5.64 -15.43
N VAL A 113 -15.35 -4.45 -15.95
CA VAL A 113 -15.44 -3.21 -15.15
C VAL A 113 -16.45 -3.36 -14.01
N MET A 114 -17.60 -3.99 -14.24
CA MET A 114 -18.62 -4.22 -13.21
C MET A 114 -18.16 -5.17 -12.09
N SER A 115 -17.42 -6.22 -12.43
CA SER A 115 -17.07 -7.32 -11.53
C SER A 115 -15.71 -7.20 -10.84
N HIS A 116 -14.83 -6.32 -11.33
CA HIS A 116 -13.42 -6.23 -10.89
C HIS A 116 -13.13 -5.01 -10.01
N HIS A 117 -14.05 -4.65 -9.11
CA HIS A 117 -13.76 -3.67 -8.07
C HIS A 117 -12.60 -4.18 -7.18
N PRO A 118 -11.57 -3.36 -6.86
CA PRO A 118 -10.40 -3.82 -6.10
C PRO A 118 -10.73 -4.46 -4.75
N PHE A 119 -11.83 -4.05 -4.13
CA PHE A 119 -12.34 -4.63 -2.88
C PHE A 119 -12.95 -6.02 -2.98
N ARG A 120 -12.99 -6.64 -4.16
CA ARG A 120 -13.34 -8.06 -4.30
C ARG A 120 -12.40 -8.98 -3.51
N LEU A 121 -11.12 -8.59 -3.38
CA LEU A 121 -10.11 -9.32 -2.62
C LEU A 121 -10.30 -9.11 -1.12
N LYS A 122 -10.49 -7.85 -0.72
CA LYS A 122 -10.82 -7.46 0.65
C LYS A 122 -11.46 -6.08 0.66
N LYS A 123 -12.59 -5.97 1.35
CA LYS A 123 -13.16 -4.66 1.70
C LYS A 123 -12.31 -4.01 2.79
N LEU A 124 -11.78 -2.82 2.50
CA LEU A 124 -11.05 -2.03 3.47
C LEU A 124 -12.01 -1.32 4.43
N GLU A 125 -11.47 -0.82 5.55
CA GLU A 125 -12.24 -0.07 6.55
C GLU A 125 -12.82 1.24 5.98
N ARG A 126 -12.28 1.71 4.84
CA ARG A 126 -12.61 2.99 4.20
C ARG A 126 -13.17 2.76 2.80
N ASN A 127 -14.07 3.66 2.40
CA ASN A 127 -14.62 3.67 1.04
C ASN A 127 -13.69 4.48 0.12
N LEU A 128 -12.95 3.80 -0.75
CA LEU A 128 -12.13 4.41 -1.80
C LEU A 128 -13.01 4.76 -3.01
N LYS A 129 -13.84 5.81 -2.86
CA LYS A 129 -14.88 6.26 -3.82
C LYS A 129 -14.38 6.48 -5.27
N VAL A 130 -13.07 6.60 -5.45
CA VAL A 130 -12.42 6.75 -6.76
C VAL A 130 -12.64 5.53 -7.65
N TYR A 131 -12.78 4.33 -7.09
CA TYR A 131 -13.00 3.12 -7.86
C TYR A 131 -14.42 3.03 -8.41
N GLU A 132 -15.44 3.44 -7.65
CA GLU A 132 -16.79 3.63 -8.18
C GLU A 132 -16.82 4.67 -9.30
N TYR A 133 -16.08 5.77 -9.15
CA TYR A 133 -15.94 6.76 -10.23
C TYR A 133 -15.33 6.13 -11.49
N GLN A 134 -14.26 5.34 -11.36
CA GLN A 134 -13.65 4.65 -12.50
C GLN A 134 -14.61 3.67 -13.16
N GLN A 135 -15.42 2.93 -12.39
CA GLN A 135 -16.44 2.03 -12.95
C GLN A 135 -17.50 2.81 -13.74
N ILE A 136 -18.13 3.80 -13.11
CA ILE A 136 -19.19 4.61 -13.73
C ILE A 136 -18.67 5.29 -14.99
N GLN A 137 -17.49 5.92 -14.92
CA GLN A 137 -16.92 6.65 -16.05
C GLN A 137 -16.54 5.71 -17.21
N SER A 138 -15.97 4.54 -16.92
CA SER A 138 -15.65 3.53 -17.93
C SER A 138 -16.90 3.02 -18.64
N LEU A 139 -17.94 2.67 -17.87
CA LEU A 139 -19.20 2.17 -18.43
C LEU A 139 -19.89 3.22 -19.30
N LEU A 140 -19.89 4.49 -18.88
CA LEU A 140 -20.38 5.59 -19.71
C LEU A 140 -19.60 5.74 -21.02
N TRP A 141 -18.27 5.59 -21.00
CA TRP A 141 -17.46 5.60 -22.22
C TRP A 141 -17.73 4.40 -23.13
N LEU A 142 -18.08 3.25 -22.54
CA LEU A 142 -18.52 2.06 -23.26
C LEU A 142 -20.00 2.11 -23.66
N GLY A 143 -20.73 3.19 -23.37
CA GLY A 143 -22.15 3.32 -23.70
C GLY A 143 -23.08 2.36 -22.94
N GLN A 144 -22.67 1.95 -21.74
CA GLN A 144 -23.39 1.00 -20.90
C GLN A 144 -24.29 1.71 -19.88
N ASP A 145 -25.28 0.98 -19.37
CA ASP A 145 -26.12 1.50 -18.28
C ASP A 145 -25.34 1.59 -16.96
N VAL A 146 -25.58 2.68 -16.24
CA VAL A 146 -24.94 2.97 -14.94
C VAL A 146 -25.97 3.20 -13.83
N SER A 147 -27.25 2.89 -14.08
CA SER A 147 -28.34 3.13 -13.14
C SER A 147 -28.15 2.39 -11.81
N GLY A 148 -27.49 1.22 -11.81
CA GLY A 148 -27.19 0.44 -10.62
C GLY A 148 -26.29 1.15 -9.59
N PHE A 149 -25.54 2.18 -9.98
CA PHE A 149 -24.69 2.95 -9.06
C PHE A 149 -25.42 4.09 -8.35
N ARG A 150 -26.67 4.39 -8.73
CA ARG A 150 -27.41 5.57 -8.22
C ARG A 150 -27.55 5.54 -6.71
N ASP A 151 -28.00 4.43 -6.14
CA ASP A 151 -28.22 4.30 -4.71
C ASP A 151 -26.91 4.43 -3.92
N GLN A 152 -25.83 3.82 -4.42
CA GLN A 152 -24.51 3.88 -3.82
C GLN A 152 -23.98 5.32 -3.79
N VAL A 153 -24.00 6.04 -4.91
CA VAL A 153 -23.54 7.44 -4.97
C VAL A 153 -24.44 8.37 -4.17
N GLN A 154 -25.77 8.15 -4.22
CA GLN A 154 -26.73 8.92 -3.46
C GLN A 154 -26.54 8.75 -1.94
N SER A 155 -26.03 7.61 -1.48
CA SER A 155 -25.73 7.37 -0.07
C SER A 155 -24.60 8.28 0.48
N TRP A 156 -23.74 8.82 -0.38
CA TRP A 156 -22.65 9.71 0.02
C TRP A 156 -23.18 11.13 0.28
N LYS A 157 -23.77 11.33 1.46
CA LYS A 157 -24.43 12.59 1.85
C LYS A 157 -23.58 13.51 2.72
N ARG A 158 -22.52 13.00 3.34
CA ARG A 158 -21.59 13.76 4.20
C ARG A 158 -20.13 13.37 3.92
N PRO A 159 -19.15 14.27 4.17
CA PRO A 159 -17.74 13.92 4.13
C PRO A 159 -17.44 12.73 5.05
N SER A 160 -16.54 11.85 4.61
CA SER A 160 -16.04 10.79 5.49
C SER A 160 -15.14 11.35 6.61
N ARG A 161 -14.82 10.52 7.60
CA ARG A 161 -13.80 10.83 8.62
C ARG A 161 -12.65 9.86 8.45
N TYR A 162 -11.43 10.37 8.35
CA TYR A 162 -10.26 9.50 8.28
C TYR A 162 -9.91 8.98 9.69
N PRO A 163 -9.45 7.73 9.82
CA PRO A 163 -9.11 7.19 11.13
C PRO A 163 -7.94 7.94 11.77
N VAL A 164 -8.13 8.38 13.02
CA VAL A 164 -7.19 9.26 13.74
C VAL A 164 -5.89 8.58 14.13
N GLN A 165 -5.83 7.25 14.04
CA GLN A 165 -4.60 6.47 14.16
C GLN A 165 -3.64 6.69 12.99
N TYR A 166 -4.16 7.09 11.81
CA TYR A 166 -3.39 7.22 10.57
C TYR A 166 -3.18 8.68 10.17
N GLU A 167 -4.18 9.54 10.37
CA GLU A 167 -4.09 10.99 10.15
C GLU A 167 -4.61 11.72 11.40
N LYS A 168 -3.76 12.54 12.03
CA LYS A 168 -3.96 13.04 13.40
C LYS A 168 -5.24 13.85 13.60
N HIS A 169 -5.73 14.52 12.56
CA HIS A 169 -6.90 15.40 12.61
C HIS A 169 -8.18 14.71 12.11
N GLY A 170 -8.06 13.51 11.54
CA GLY A 170 -9.14 12.79 10.89
C GLY A 170 -9.59 13.41 9.57
N TYR A 171 -8.72 14.18 8.90
CA TYR A 171 -9.01 14.78 7.61
C TYR A 171 -9.22 13.71 6.53
N PRO A 172 -10.41 13.61 5.92
CA PRO A 172 -10.62 12.68 4.82
C PRO A 172 -9.83 13.11 3.59
N ILE A 173 -9.50 12.13 2.74
CA ILE A 173 -8.76 12.36 1.50
C ILE A 173 -9.65 13.14 0.53
N PHE A 174 -9.20 14.36 0.21
CA PHE A 174 -9.97 15.33 -0.57
C PHE A 174 -10.51 14.72 -1.85
N ARG A 175 -9.64 14.16 -2.69
CA ARG A 175 -10.03 13.50 -3.95
C ARG A 175 -11.20 12.53 -3.80
N PHE A 176 -11.23 11.69 -2.77
CA PHE A 176 -12.31 10.72 -2.57
C PHE A 176 -13.63 11.41 -2.23
N GLU A 177 -13.58 12.47 -1.42
CA GLU A 177 -14.76 13.25 -1.08
C GLU A 177 -15.36 13.98 -2.30
N LEU A 178 -14.54 14.41 -3.25
CA LEU A 178 -15.04 15.02 -4.49
C LEU A 178 -15.81 14.07 -5.40
N MET A 179 -15.63 12.76 -5.24
CA MET A 179 -16.42 11.77 -5.99
C MET A 179 -17.92 11.86 -5.67
N ALA A 180 -18.31 12.45 -4.54
CA ALA A 180 -19.72 12.72 -4.24
C ALA A 180 -20.37 13.71 -5.21
N PHE A 181 -19.61 14.70 -5.70
CA PHE A 181 -20.09 15.68 -6.69
C PHE A 181 -20.01 15.11 -8.10
N LEU A 182 -18.86 14.53 -8.44
CA LEU A 182 -18.61 13.97 -9.78
C LEU A 182 -19.54 12.79 -10.08
N GLY A 183 -19.71 11.86 -9.15
CA GLY A 183 -20.63 10.73 -9.31
C GLY A 183 -22.07 11.19 -9.52
N ARG A 184 -22.54 12.20 -8.75
CA ARG A 184 -23.88 12.77 -8.96
C ARG A 184 -24.03 13.38 -10.34
N LYS A 185 -23.02 14.12 -10.80
CA LYS A 185 -23.02 14.70 -12.16
C LYS A 185 -23.08 13.63 -13.24
N LEU A 186 -22.28 12.57 -13.13
CA LEU A 186 -22.25 11.46 -14.08
C LEU A 186 -23.59 10.71 -14.13
N LEU A 187 -24.27 10.58 -13.00
CA LEU A 187 -25.54 9.85 -12.89
C LEU A 187 -26.78 10.75 -13.05
N GLY A 188 -26.62 12.05 -13.25
CA GLY A 188 -27.74 13.00 -13.28
C GLY A 188 -28.55 13.02 -11.97
N LEU A 189 -27.87 12.82 -10.83
CA LEU A 189 -28.46 12.92 -9.51
C LEU A 189 -28.52 14.38 -9.05
N PRO A 190 -29.52 14.75 -8.23
CA PRO A 190 -29.62 16.10 -7.72
C PRO A 190 -28.51 16.39 -6.71
N LEU A 191 -28.08 17.65 -6.63
CA LEU A 191 -27.08 18.11 -5.66
C LEU A 191 -27.69 18.57 -4.33
N ASN A 192 -29.01 18.79 -4.28
CA ASN A 192 -29.72 19.32 -3.11
C ASN A 192 -29.83 18.32 -1.94
N ASP A 193 -29.46 17.05 -2.16
CA ASP A 193 -29.42 16.01 -1.14
C ASP A 193 -28.04 15.87 -0.46
N LEU A 194 -27.02 16.58 -0.97
CA LEU A 194 -25.74 16.74 -0.29
C LEU A 194 -25.95 17.59 0.96
N SER A 195 -25.40 17.15 2.09
CA SER A 195 -25.46 17.97 3.29
C SER A 195 -24.72 19.30 3.07
N PRO A 196 -25.15 20.40 3.72
CA PRO A 196 -24.38 21.64 3.72
C PRO A 196 -22.93 21.45 4.15
N GLU A 197 -22.64 20.43 4.98
CA GLU A 197 -21.29 20.10 5.44
C GLU A 197 -20.36 19.72 4.30
N PHE A 198 -20.84 19.13 3.19
CA PHE A 198 -20.00 18.84 2.03
C PHE A 198 -19.55 20.10 1.30
N VAL A 199 -20.46 21.09 1.19
CA VAL A 199 -20.13 22.38 0.58
C VAL A 199 -19.19 23.16 1.50
N THR A 200 -19.43 23.17 2.81
CA THR A 200 -18.50 23.73 3.79
C THR A 200 -17.14 23.05 3.70
N TYR A 201 -17.09 21.72 3.71
CA TYR A 201 -15.86 20.94 3.55
C TYR A 201 -15.08 21.36 2.30
N LEU A 202 -15.74 21.46 1.15
CA LEU A 202 -15.11 21.90 -0.09
C LEU A 202 -14.51 23.31 0.04
N LEU A 203 -15.30 24.27 0.54
CA LEU A 203 -14.88 25.67 0.66
C LEU A 203 -13.77 25.86 1.69
N ASP A 204 -13.79 25.10 2.78
CA ASP A 204 -12.75 25.14 3.81
C ASP A 204 -11.39 24.69 3.26
N ARG A 205 -11.34 23.90 2.17
CA ARG A 205 -10.09 23.49 1.52
C ARG A 205 -9.58 24.50 0.49
N ARG A 206 -10.34 25.55 0.20
CA ARG A 206 -10.01 26.54 -0.83
C ARG A 206 -9.10 27.62 -0.26
N ARG A 207 -7.99 27.88 -0.94
CA ARG A 207 -6.96 28.86 -0.55
C ARG A 207 -7.30 30.23 -1.15
N ASP A 208 -6.69 31.28 -0.62
CA ASP A 208 -6.94 32.64 -1.11
C ASP A 208 -6.49 32.84 -2.56
N ASN A 209 -5.45 32.14 -2.99
CA ASN A 209 -4.99 32.09 -4.37
C ASN A 209 -5.89 31.21 -5.28
N GLY A 210 -7.05 30.77 -4.80
CA GLY A 210 -8.02 29.99 -5.57
C GLY A 210 -7.71 28.49 -5.69
N SER A 211 -6.53 28.05 -5.26
CA SER A 211 -6.11 26.64 -5.24
C SER A 211 -6.81 25.83 -4.14
N PHE A 212 -6.65 24.50 -4.14
CA PHE A 212 -7.18 23.60 -3.12
C PHE A 212 -6.11 22.64 -2.61
N ASN A 213 -6.27 22.16 -1.38
CA ASN A 213 -5.45 21.07 -0.84
C ASN A 213 -6.24 20.15 0.11
N ASN A 214 -5.61 19.14 0.70
CA ASN A 214 -6.28 18.15 1.54
C ASN A 214 -6.76 18.71 2.89
N THR A 215 -5.90 19.50 3.54
CA THR A 215 -6.19 20.16 4.82
C THR A 215 -7.05 21.42 4.65
N PRO A 216 -7.75 21.88 5.71
CA PRO A 216 -8.39 23.19 5.71
C PRO A 216 -7.39 24.34 5.46
N ALA A 217 -7.83 25.38 4.76
CA ALA A 217 -7.06 26.58 4.44
C ALA A 217 -6.58 27.38 5.65
N ALA A 218 -7.18 27.14 6.82
CA ALA A 218 -6.75 27.72 8.09
C ALA A 218 -5.31 27.34 8.48
N ASP A 219 -4.75 26.26 7.90
CA ASP A 219 -3.34 25.89 8.09
C ASP A 219 -2.36 26.81 7.35
N SER A 220 -2.85 27.76 6.55
CA SER A 220 -2.07 28.73 5.77
C SER A 220 -1.08 28.11 4.77
N SER A 221 -1.21 26.81 4.50
CA SER A 221 -0.43 26.13 3.47
C SER A 221 -0.95 26.48 2.07
N ASP A 222 -0.16 26.13 1.06
CA ASP A 222 -0.54 26.34 -0.32
C ASP A 222 -1.37 25.16 -0.89
N GLY A 223 -1.83 25.30 -2.12
CA GLY A 223 -2.56 24.27 -2.86
C GLY A 223 -1.71 23.13 -3.39
N HIS A 224 -2.38 22.14 -3.97
CA HIS A 224 -1.79 21.05 -4.74
C HIS A 224 -2.56 20.89 -6.06
N VAL A 225 -1.87 20.83 -7.20
CA VAL A 225 -2.49 20.97 -8.53
C VAL A 225 -3.58 19.93 -8.81
N MET A 226 -3.40 18.68 -8.37
CA MET A 226 -4.43 17.64 -8.49
C MET A 226 -5.67 17.97 -7.64
N ASN A 227 -5.47 18.40 -6.38
CA ASN A 227 -6.55 18.81 -5.49
C ASN A 227 -7.27 20.05 -6.05
N THR A 228 -6.52 21.03 -6.57
CA THR A 228 -7.08 22.19 -7.26
C THR A 228 -7.97 21.78 -8.43
N TRP A 229 -7.53 20.86 -9.28
CA TRP A 229 -8.37 20.36 -10.38
C TRP A 229 -9.65 19.65 -9.88
N TRP A 230 -9.56 18.82 -8.84
CA TRP A 230 -10.75 18.18 -8.23
C TRP A 230 -11.72 19.19 -7.63
N GLY A 231 -11.20 20.17 -6.88
CA GLY A 231 -12.00 21.23 -6.25
C GLY A 231 -12.69 22.12 -7.28
N LEU A 232 -11.98 22.49 -8.35
CA LEU A 232 -12.54 23.30 -9.44
C LEU A 232 -13.65 22.57 -10.22
N GLN A 233 -13.52 21.26 -10.45
CA GLN A 233 -14.61 20.47 -11.04
C GLN A 233 -15.86 20.48 -10.16
N ALA A 234 -15.70 20.34 -8.85
CA ALA A 234 -16.81 20.41 -7.92
C ALA A 234 -17.44 21.81 -7.89
N LEU A 235 -16.63 22.88 -7.94
CA LEU A 235 -17.14 24.24 -8.06
C LEU A 235 -17.89 24.46 -9.37
N GLU A 236 -17.42 23.93 -10.50
CA GLU A 236 -18.15 24.05 -11.76
C GLU A 236 -19.50 23.31 -11.70
N ILE A 237 -19.56 22.13 -11.07
CA ILE A 237 -20.82 21.41 -10.83
C ILE A 237 -21.79 22.23 -9.97
N LEU A 238 -21.25 23.01 -9.02
CA LEU A 238 -22.01 23.94 -8.19
C LEU A 238 -22.31 25.30 -8.87
N GLY A 239 -21.80 25.54 -10.09
CA GLY A 239 -21.95 26.83 -10.78
C GLY A 239 -21.13 27.98 -10.18
N ARG A 240 -20.01 27.67 -9.50
CA ARG A 240 -19.18 28.60 -8.72
C ARG A 240 -17.71 28.67 -9.18
N VAL A 241 -17.39 28.09 -10.34
CA VAL A 241 -16.01 28.02 -10.87
C VAL A 241 -15.38 29.40 -11.16
N GLU A 242 -16.20 30.42 -11.42
CA GLU A 242 -15.74 31.78 -11.72
C GLU A 242 -15.22 32.54 -10.48
N GLU A 243 -15.55 32.08 -9.27
CA GLU A 243 -14.99 32.65 -8.04
C GLU A 243 -13.47 32.45 -8.02
N ARG A 244 -12.67 33.44 -7.59
CA ARG A 244 -11.19 33.40 -7.51
C ARG A 244 -10.49 32.81 -8.75
N LYS A 245 -11.10 32.96 -9.92
CA LYS A 245 -10.65 32.34 -11.17
C LYS A 245 -9.28 32.86 -11.60
N GLN A 246 -9.06 34.17 -11.51
CA GLN A 246 -7.81 34.79 -11.95
C GLN A 246 -6.65 34.36 -11.07
N GLU A 247 -6.88 34.29 -9.77
CA GLU A 247 -5.93 33.82 -8.76
C GLU A 247 -5.58 32.35 -9.00
N ALA A 248 -6.58 31.49 -9.23
CA ALA A 248 -6.36 30.08 -9.53
C ALA A 248 -5.58 29.89 -10.84
N VAL A 249 -5.89 30.65 -11.89
CA VAL A 249 -5.14 30.63 -13.16
C VAL A 249 -3.68 31.01 -12.92
N ALA A 250 -3.43 32.15 -12.25
CA ALA A 250 -2.08 32.62 -11.97
C ALA A 250 -1.28 31.60 -11.13
N TRP A 251 -1.92 30.99 -10.14
CA TRP A 251 -1.30 29.95 -9.32
C TRP A 251 -0.96 28.69 -10.12
N ILE A 252 -1.89 28.16 -10.92
CA ILE A 252 -1.63 26.97 -11.75
C ILE A 252 -0.52 27.26 -12.76
N GLN A 253 -0.53 28.44 -13.36
CA GLN A 253 0.52 28.90 -14.29
C GLN A 253 1.90 28.98 -13.64
N ALA A 254 1.97 29.34 -12.35
CA ALA A 254 3.22 29.35 -11.59
C ALA A 254 3.77 27.93 -11.28
N CYS A 255 2.95 26.89 -11.37
CA CYS A 255 3.43 25.50 -11.29
C CYS A 255 4.13 25.03 -12.57
N GLN A 256 4.04 25.76 -13.68
CA GLN A 256 4.70 25.38 -14.93
C GLN A 256 6.20 25.64 -14.83
N THR A 257 7.01 24.63 -15.14
CA THR A 257 8.48 24.77 -15.15
C THR A 257 8.99 25.23 -16.52
N THR A 258 10.30 25.51 -16.60
CA THR A 258 10.98 25.88 -17.85
C THR A 258 11.01 24.75 -18.89
N SER A 259 10.99 23.47 -18.49
CA SER A 259 10.86 22.33 -19.41
C SER A 259 9.44 22.19 -19.97
N GLY A 260 8.46 22.87 -19.37
CA GLY A 260 7.09 22.97 -19.84
C GLY A 260 6.10 22.02 -19.18
N GLY A 261 6.57 21.03 -18.42
CA GLY A 261 5.72 20.26 -17.51
C GLY A 261 5.34 21.08 -16.27
N PHE A 262 4.56 20.46 -15.39
CA PHE A 262 4.08 21.09 -14.16
C PHE A 262 4.51 20.28 -12.93
N THR A 263 4.88 20.98 -11.87
CA THR A 263 5.02 20.42 -10.52
C THR A 263 3.68 20.47 -9.78
N TYR A 264 3.63 19.91 -8.57
CA TYR A 264 2.38 19.86 -7.81
C TYR A 264 2.00 21.19 -7.15
N GLN A 265 2.97 22.08 -6.91
CA GLN A 265 2.81 23.39 -6.27
C GLN A 265 3.94 24.32 -6.74
N PRO A 266 3.75 25.67 -6.79
CA PRO A 266 4.85 26.60 -7.07
C PRO A 266 5.96 26.51 -6.01
N ASP A 267 7.22 26.63 -6.44
CA ASP A 267 8.41 26.67 -5.57
C ASP A 267 8.52 25.52 -4.55
N ASP A 268 7.95 24.36 -4.85
CA ASP A 268 7.94 23.18 -3.99
C ASP A 268 9.36 22.74 -3.58
N LYS A 269 9.47 22.25 -2.34
CA LYS A 269 10.76 21.92 -1.69
C LYS A 269 10.95 20.43 -1.42
N ILE A 270 9.91 19.61 -1.63
CA ILE A 270 9.90 18.19 -1.31
C ILE A 270 9.28 17.46 -2.50
N GLY A 271 9.97 16.48 -3.08
CA GLY A 271 9.43 15.75 -4.24
C GLY A 271 9.08 16.66 -5.41
N ALA A 272 9.86 17.73 -5.62
CA ALA A 272 9.63 18.73 -6.66
C ALA A 272 9.98 18.15 -8.03
N VAL A 273 9.00 17.51 -8.67
CA VAL A 273 9.15 16.78 -9.93
C VAL A 273 8.04 17.16 -10.89
N GLU A 274 8.39 17.20 -12.17
CA GLU A 274 7.40 17.21 -13.24
C GLU A 274 6.84 15.79 -13.40
N ASP A 275 5.51 15.69 -13.48
CA ASP A 275 4.82 14.43 -13.72
C ASP A 275 3.66 14.66 -14.69
N VAL A 276 3.35 13.66 -15.50
CA VAL A 276 2.21 13.72 -16.42
C VAL A 276 0.88 13.90 -15.67
N ALA A 277 0.74 13.35 -14.46
CA ALA A 277 -0.46 13.53 -13.64
C ALA A 277 -0.66 15.00 -13.25
N TYR A 278 0.41 15.69 -12.85
CA TYR A 278 0.40 17.12 -12.51
C TYR A 278 0.15 17.99 -13.74
N THR A 279 0.84 17.70 -14.84
CA THR A 279 0.68 18.40 -16.12
C THR A 279 -0.74 18.29 -16.64
N ARG A 280 -1.32 17.09 -16.60
CA ARG A 280 -2.72 16.84 -16.97
C ARG A 280 -3.68 17.61 -16.07
N ALA A 281 -3.50 17.54 -14.75
CA ALA A 281 -4.37 18.25 -13.81
C ALA A 281 -4.33 19.78 -14.04
N ALA A 282 -3.14 20.34 -14.24
CA ALA A 282 -2.95 21.75 -14.54
C ALA A 282 -3.64 22.16 -15.85
N LEU A 283 -3.41 21.42 -16.94
CA LEU A 283 -4.01 21.72 -18.24
C LEU A 283 -5.54 21.58 -18.22
N ARG A 284 -6.07 20.56 -17.54
CA ARG A 284 -7.52 20.38 -17.36
C ARG A 284 -8.12 21.53 -16.55
N ALA A 285 -7.47 21.94 -15.46
CA ALA A 285 -7.90 23.07 -14.65
C ALA A 285 -7.84 24.40 -15.42
N LEU A 286 -6.77 24.66 -16.17
CA LEU A 286 -6.65 25.85 -17.01
C LEU A 286 -7.74 25.89 -18.09
N LYS A 287 -8.00 24.77 -18.78
CA LYS A 287 -9.07 24.68 -19.77
C LYS A 287 -10.46 24.95 -19.17
N LEU A 288 -10.73 24.39 -17.99
CA LEU A 288 -11.96 24.60 -17.22
C LEU A 288 -12.14 26.08 -16.84
N LEU A 289 -11.04 26.79 -16.57
CA LEU A 289 -11.00 28.22 -16.31
C LEU A 289 -10.84 29.08 -17.59
N GLY A 290 -10.90 28.49 -18.79
CA GLY A 290 -10.75 29.23 -20.05
C GLY A 290 -9.38 29.90 -20.22
N ALA A 291 -8.33 29.35 -19.63
CA ALA A 291 -6.95 29.82 -19.68
C ALA A 291 -6.01 28.81 -20.36
N MET A 292 -4.77 29.23 -20.60
CA MET A 292 -3.71 28.43 -21.21
C MET A 292 -2.47 28.37 -20.30
N PRO A 293 -1.58 27.37 -20.47
CA PRO A 293 -0.26 27.37 -19.85
C PRO A 293 0.52 28.65 -20.23
N THR A 294 1.49 29.06 -19.40
CA THR A 294 2.31 30.25 -19.67
C THR A 294 3.18 30.06 -20.91
N ASN A 295 3.66 28.83 -21.14
CA ASN A 295 4.40 28.46 -22.34
C ASN A 295 3.79 27.19 -22.95
N ARG A 296 3.06 27.36 -24.06
CA ARG A 296 2.38 26.25 -24.75
C ARG A 296 3.35 25.37 -25.53
N GLU A 297 4.36 25.98 -26.14
CA GLU A 297 5.37 25.26 -26.93
C GLU A 297 6.18 24.32 -26.05
N SER A 298 6.73 24.80 -24.93
CA SER A 298 7.50 23.94 -24.01
C SER A 298 6.63 22.84 -23.41
N CYS A 299 5.36 23.12 -23.09
CA CYS A 299 4.42 22.10 -22.62
C CYS A 299 4.20 21.00 -23.67
N THR A 300 4.13 21.38 -24.95
CA THR A 300 4.03 20.42 -26.06
C THR A 300 5.29 19.57 -26.17
N GLU A 301 6.48 20.18 -26.03
CA GLU A 301 7.76 19.47 -26.04
C GLU A 301 7.91 18.52 -24.85
N TYR A 302 7.48 18.94 -23.65
CA TYR A 302 7.43 18.09 -22.46
C TYR A 302 6.58 16.84 -22.73
N LEU A 303 5.34 17.00 -23.18
CA LEU A 303 4.44 15.88 -23.51
C LEU A 303 5.04 14.97 -24.60
N ALA A 304 5.72 15.53 -25.59
CA ALA A 304 6.43 14.75 -26.61
C ALA A 304 7.57 13.91 -26.02
N SER A 305 8.26 14.44 -25.01
CA SER A 305 9.39 13.75 -24.35
C SER A 305 8.97 12.57 -23.46
N LEU A 306 7.68 12.44 -23.14
CA LEU A 306 7.10 11.32 -22.40
C LEU A 306 6.85 10.08 -23.28
N ALA A 307 6.79 10.26 -24.61
CA ALA A 307 6.51 9.20 -25.56
C ALA A 307 7.70 8.24 -25.73
N ASN A 308 7.42 6.95 -25.68
CA ASN A 308 8.41 5.89 -25.86
C ASN A 308 8.25 5.20 -27.21
N SER A 309 9.32 4.53 -27.66
CA SER A 309 9.36 3.80 -28.93
C SER A 309 8.37 2.62 -29.03
N ASP A 310 7.85 2.16 -27.90
CA ASP A 310 6.88 1.07 -27.82
C ASP A 310 5.42 1.52 -28.05
N GLY A 311 5.20 2.83 -28.26
CA GLY A 311 3.89 3.45 -28.50
C GLY A 311 3.22 4.01 -27.25
N GLY A 312 3.70 3.68 -26.05
CA GLY A 312 3.16 4.18 -24.79
C GLY A 312 3.86 5.45 -24.30
N PHE A 313 3.41 5.94 -23.13
CA PHE A 313 4.02 7.08 -22.44
C PHE A 313 4.36 6.72 -21.00
N GLY A 314 5.49 7.25 -20.52
CA GLY A 314 5.89 7.17 -19.11
C GLY A 314 5.42 8.38 -18.30
N ASN A 315 5.42 8.26 -16.97
CA ASN A 315 5.06 9.38 -16.08
C ASN A 315 6.01 10.58 -16.21
N ARG A 316 7.28 10.28 -16.52
CA ARG A 316 8.37 11.25 -16.68
C ARG A 316 9.21 10.92 -17.91
N PRO A 317 9.96 11.88 -18.45
CA PRO A 317 10.81 11.63 -19.62
C PRO A 317 11.81 10.49 -19.34
N GLY A 318 11.75 9.45 -20.17
CA GLY A 318 12.62 8.28 -20.05
C GLY A 318 12.19 7.24 -19.01
N TRP A 319 11.01 7.36 -18.40
CA TRP A 319 10.41 6.27 -17.62
C TRP A 319 9.66 5.29 -18.53
N PRO A 320 9.54 4.00 -18.14
CA PRO A 320 8.78 3.01 -18.89
C PRO A 320 7.32 3.42 -19.12
N SER A 321 6.79 2.99 -20.26
CA SER A 321 5.39 3.16 -20.58
C SER A 321 4.50 2.45 -19.58
N ASN A 322 3.39 3.07 -19.18
CA ASN A 322 2.34 2.41 -18.40
C ASN A 322 0.95 2.92 -18.81
N PRO A 323 -0.13 2.15 -18.58
CA PRO A 323 -1.48 2.52 -19.03
C PRO A 323 -1.96 3.84 -18.46
N MET A 324 -1.68 4.13 -17.18
CA MET A 324 -2.12 5.37 -16.52
C MET A 324 -1.45 6.59 -17.17
N ALA A 325 -0.12 6.59 -17.26
CA ALA A 325 0.62 7.68 -17.87
C ALA A 325 0.30 7.86 -19.36
N THR A 326 0.04 6.76 -20.08
CA THR A 326 -0.42 6.81 -21.48
C THR A 326 -1.75 7.53 -21.61
N TYR A 327 -2.75 7.14 -20.82
CA TYR A 327 -4.04 7.84 -20.78
C TYR A 327 -3.87 9.32 -20.39
N GLU A 328 -3.06 9.59 -19.37
CA GLU A 328 -2.88 10.94 -18.85
C GLU A 328 -2.17 11.86 -19.86
N ALA A 329 -1.18 11.35 -20.58
CA ALA A 329 -0.50 12.07 -21.65
C ALA A 329 -1.44 12.37 -22.81
N LEU A 330 -2.20 11.37 -23.30
CA LEU A 330 -3.18 11.58 -24.37
C LEU A 330 -4.24 12.62 -23.97
N ASP A 331 -4.68 12.57 -22.72
CA ASP A 331 -5.65 13.51 -22.18
C ASP A 331 -5.09 14.93 -22.10
N ALA A 332 -3.84 15.08 -21.67
CA ALA A 332 -3.11 16.34 -21.63
C ALA A 332 -2.91 16.91 -23.05
N ILE A 333 -2.47 16.08 -24.01
CA ILE A 333 -2.27 16.45 -25.42
C ILE A 333 -3.59 16.93 -26.04
N GLY A 334 -4.67 16.18 -25.87
CA GLY A 334 -6.00 16.54 -26.38
C GLY A 334 -6.59 17.78 -25.68
N THR A 335 -6.27 17.99 -24.41
CA THR A 335 -6.67 19.18 -23.65
C THR A 335 -5.94 20.43 -24.16
N LEU A 336 -4.64 20.34 -24.42
CA LEU A 336 -3.80 21.41 -24.93
C LEU A 336 -4.01 21.67 -26.44
N GLY A 337 -4.54 20.69 -27.17
CA GLY A 337 -4.58 20.71 -28.63
C GLY A 337 -3.17 20.73 -29.22
N ALA A 338 -2.26 19.95 -28.64
CA ALA A 338 -0.84 19.92 -29.00
C ALA A 338 -0.61 19.06 -30.24
N ARG A 339 -0.08 19.66 -31.32
CA ARG A 339 0.41 18.89 -32.47
C ARG A 339 1.81 18.35 -32.18
N LYS A 340 2.09 17.12 -32.63
CA LYS A 340 3.39 16.50 -32.40
C LYS A 340 4.50 17.34 -33.05
N SER A 341 5.50 17.73 -32.26
CA SER A 341 6.72 18.34 -32.79
C SER A 341 7.64 17.25 -33.37
N ALA A 342 8.67 17.65 -34.14
CA ALA A 342 9.58 16.72 -34.83
C ALA A 342 10.46 15.85 -33.90
N THR A 343 10.24 15.90 -32.57
CA THR A 343 10.99 15.13 -31.58
C THR A 343 10.76 13.63 -31.79
N SER A 344 11.84 12.88 -31.99
CA SER A 344 11.76 11.43 -32.14
C SER A 344 11.40 10.76 -30.80
N PRO A 345 10.56 9.71 -30.81
CA PRO A 345 10.31 8.91 -29.62
C PRO A 345 11.61 8.40 -29.01
N ARG A 346 11.68 8.36 -27.69
CA ARG A 346 12.87 7.86 -26.98
C ARG A 346 12.80 6.34 -26.88
N PRO A 347 13.94 5.63 -26.93
CA PRO A 347 13.95 4.22 -26.59
C PRO A 347 13.50 4.04 -25.14
N VAL A 348 12.73 2.98 -24.88
CA VAL A 348 12.37 2.62 -23.50
C VAL A 348 13.65 2.40 -22.71
N ARG A 349 13.88 3.23 -21.68
CA ARG A 349 15.05 3.09 -20.82
C ARG A 349 14.84 1.88 -19.91
N ARG A 350 15.81 0.96 -19.92
CA ARG A 350 15.92 -0.04 -18.87
C ARG A 350 16.33 0.65 -17.56
N LEU A 351 15.48 0.55 -16.53
CA LEU A 351 15.75 1.19 -15.24
C LEU A 351 16.73 0.37 -14.38
N ALA A 352 16.65 -0.96 -14.42
CA ALA A 352 17.53 -1.86 -13.67
C ALA A 352 18.69 -2.41 -14.54
N PRO A 353 19.88 -2.67 -13.97
CA PRO A 353 20.98 -3.32 -14.68
C PRO A 353 20.65 -4.78 -15.03
N SER A 354 21.37 -5.37 -16.00
CA SER A 354 21.31 -6.82 -16.26
C SER A 354 21.68 -7.64 -15.04
N LEU A 355 21.06 -8.81 -14.89
CA LEU A 355 21.38 -9.72 -13.80
C LEU A 355 22.76 -10.39 -13.99
N PRO A 356 23.66 -10.31 -13.00
CA PRO A 356 24.83 -11.18 -12.93
C PRO A 356 24.43 -12.66 -12.86
N ALA A 357 25.19 -13.52 -13.55
CA ALA A 357 24.90 -14.95 -13.62
C ALA A 357 25.22 -15.73 -12.31
N ASP A 358 25.98 -15.14 -11.39
CA ASP A 358 26.44 -15.75 -10.14
C ASP A 358 25.52 -15.46 -8.94
N LEU A 359 24.37 -14.83 -9.17
CA LEU A 359 23.37 -14.59 -8.13
C LEU A 359 22.67 -15.87 -7.69
N GLN A 360 22.16 -15.86 -6.46
CA GLN A 360 21.32 -16.90 -5.86
C GLN A 360 20.06 -16.27 -5.28
N VAL A 361 19.04 -17.08 -5.04
CA VAL A 361 17.77 -16.63 -4.45
C VAL A 361 17.77 -16.87 -2.95
N PHE A 362 17.56 -15.82 -2.18
CA PHE A 362 17.42 -15.87 -0.72
C PHE A 362 16.07 -15.29 -0.29
N THR A 363 15.68 -15.54 0.95
CA THR A 363 14.42 -15.04 1.50
C THR A 363 14.65 -14.14 2.71
N ILE A 364 13.81 -13.13 2.82
CA ILE A 364 13.78 -12.19 3.93
C ILE A 364 12.33 -11.99 4.38
N GLN A 365 12.14 -11.99 5.69
CA GLN A 365 10.88 -11.64 6.34
C GLN A 365 11.08 -10.30 7.04
N ILE A 366 10.21 -9.35 6.75
CA ILE A 366 10.29 -7.98 7.27
C ILE A 366 9.13 -7.80 8.22
N GLU A 367 9.41 -7.32 9.43
CA GLU A 367 8.45 -7.24 10.53
C GLU A 367 7.81 -8.58 10.91
N ALA A 368 8.61 -9.65 10.90
CA ALA A 368 8.25 -10.90 11.57
C ALA A 368 8.33 -10.75 13.10
N HIS A 369 7.94 -11.77 13.85
CA HIS A 369 7.91 -11.69 15.32
C HIS A 369 9.25 -11.29 15.93
N GLY A 370 9.21 -10.36 16.88
CA GLY A 370 10.36 -9.92 17.68
C GLY A 370 10.18 -10.09 19.20
N GLU A 371 9.14 -10.83 19.60
CA GLU A 371 8.86 -11.19 20.99
C GLU A 371 8.43 -12.68 21.08
N GLY A 372 8.26 -13.17 22.30
CA GLY A 372 7.92 -14.58 22.56
C GLY A 372 9.10 -15.53 22.44
N SER A 373 8.82 -16.81 22.17
CA SER A 373 9.81 -17.88 22.09
C SER A 373 10.92 -17.64 21.04
N PRO A 374 12.18 -17.40 21.46
CA PRO A 374 13.33 -17.35 20.56
C PRO A 374 13.56 -18.68 19.84
N SER A 375 13.35 -19.80 20.54
CA SER A 375 13.55 -21.14 19.99
C SER A 375 12.60 -21.45 18.83
N GLU A 376 11.35 -20.98 18.91
CA GLU A 376 10.35 -21.15 17.84
C GLU A 376 10.61 -20.23 16.66
N ALA A 377 11.07 -19.00 16.90
CA ALA A 377 11.51 -18.11 15.81
C ALA A 377 12.66 -18.74 15.00
N VAL A 378 13.66 -19.32 15.68
CA VAL A 378 14.76 -20.04 15.02
C VAL A 378 14.26 -21.30 14.28
N ALA A 379 13.36 -22.08 14.89
CA ALA A 379 12.80 -23.27 14.24
C ALA A 379 11.99 -22.92 12.98
N LEU A 380 11.20 -21.85 13.03
CA LEU A 380 10.48 -21.33 11.85
C LEU A 380 11.45 -20.83 10.78
N ALA A 381 12.52 -20.14 11.18
CA ALA A 381 13.52 -19.67 10.24
C ALA A 381 14.20 -20.83 9.51
N GLU A 382 14.58 -21.88 10.24
CA GLU A 382 15.16 -23.09 9.68
C GLU A 382 14.19 -23.79 8.71
N SER A 383 12.97 -24.09 9.18
CA SER A 383 12.02 -24.91 8.43
C SER A 383 11.47 -24.19 7.19
N LEU A 384 11.37 -22.86 7.23
CA LEU A 384 10.90 -22.03 6.13
C LEU A 384 12.06 -21.48 5.28
N ARG A 385 13.31 -21.84 5.58
CA ARG A 385 14.55 -21.34 4.93
C ARG A 385 14.63 -19.82 4.89
N ILE A 386 14.35 -19.18 6.01
CA ILE A 386 14.46 -17.74 6.20
C ILE A 386 15.92 -17.39 6.45
N HIS A 387 16.48 -16.56 5.56
CA HIS A 387 17.88 -16.19 5.65
C HIS A 387 18.09 -14.89 6.43
N LEU A 388 17.14 -13.96 6.33
CA LEU A 388 17.12 -12.70 7.08
C LEU A 388 15.76 -12.55 7.78
N TRP A 389 15.78 -12.43 9.11
CA TRP A 389 14.58 -12.27 9.93
C TRP A 389 14.53 -10.88 10.55
N GLY A 390 13.64 -10.04 10.05
CA GLY A 390 13.36 -8.72 10.59
C GLY A 390 12.44 -8.83 11.78
N ALA A 391 12.99 -8.67 12.98
CA ALA A 391 12.28 -8.84 14.23
C ALA A 391 11.56 -7.54 14.60
N LYS A 392 10.22 -7.58 14.59
CA LYS A 392 9.35 -6.44 14.86
C LYS A 392 9.46 -5.99 16.30
N ASN A 393 9.86 -4.74 16.51
CA ASN A 393 9.91 -4.07 17.81
C ASN A 393 10.66 -4.89 18.89
N ALA A 394 11.65 -5.67 18.47
CA ALA A 394 12.36 -6.59 19.34
C ALA A 394 13.27 -5.87 20.34
N SER A 395 13.34 -6.38 21.57
CA SER A 395 14.35 -5.91 22.52
C SER A 395 15.75 -6.38 22.08
N PRO A 396 16.83 -5.62 22.38
CA PRO A 396 18.19 -6.07 22.11
C PRO A 396 18.53 -7.41 22.76
N ALA A 397 18.00 -7.68 23.95
CA ALA A 397 18.18 -8.95 24.66
C ALA A 397 17.51 -10.12 23.91
N TRP A 398 16.31 -9.91 23.36
CA TRP A 398 15.64 -10.91 22.54
C TRP A 398 16.44 -11.22 21.28
N LEU A 399 16.86 -10.18 20.53
CA LEU A 399 17.69 -10.34 19.33
C LEU A 399 18.98 -11.14 19.62
N ALA A 400 19.70 -10.78 20.68
CA ALA A 400 20.92 -11.46 21.08
C ALA A 400 20.66 -12.93 21.45
N ARG A 401 19.60 -13.22 22.21
CA ARG A 401 19.23 -14.58 22.58
C ARG A 401 18.85 -15.41 21.36
N THR A 402 18.02 -14.88 20.47
CA THR A 402 17.53 -15.57 19.27
C THR A 402 18.68 -15.86 18.30
N GLN A 403 19.56 -14.89 18.05
CA GLN A 403 20.75 -15.12 17.23
C GLN A 403 21.68 -16.16 17.86
N GLY A 404 21.91 -16.11 19.18
CA GLY A 404 22.73 -17.10 19.86
C GLY A 404 22.20 -18.54 19.74
N ILE A 405 20.87 -18.72 19.76
CA ILE A 405 20.25 -20.03 19.51
C ILE A 405 20.46 -20.47 18.06
N ALA A 406 20.29 -19.55 17.09
CA ALA A 406 20.54 -19.84 15.67
C ALA A 406 22.00 -20.29 15.44
N ASP A 407 22.96 -19.57 16.02
CA ASP A 407 24.39 -19.87 15.91
C ASP A 407 24.72 -21.24 16.54
N GLN A 408 24.17 -21.53 17.74
CA GLN A 408 24.35 -22.80 18.43
C GLN A 408 23.80 -23.97 17.60
N ARG A 409 22.62 -23.79 16.98
CA ARG A 409 21.97 -24.78 16.12
C ARG A 409 22.50 -24.80 14.68
N ARG A 410 23.39 -23.87 14.32
CA ARG A 410 23.93 -23.67 12.96
C ARG A 410 22.83 -23.40 11.92
N VAL A 411 21.77 -22.71 12.31
CA VAL A 411 20.71 -22.27 11.40
C VAL A 411 21.20 -21.03 10.64
N PRO A 412 21.21 -21.02 9.30
CA PRO A 412 21.78 -19.93 8.50
C PRO A 412 20.82 -18.73 8.37
N VAL A 413 20.45 -18.16 9.52
CA VAL A 413 19.58 -16.98 9.62
C VAL A 413 20.31 -15.85 10.36
N THR A 414 20.14 -14.62 9.87
CA THR A 414 20.53 -13.40 10.60
C THR A 414 19.28 -12.67 11.07
N PHE A 415 19.18 -12.43 12.38
CA PHE A 415 18.14 -11.60 12.96
C PHE A 415 18.54 -10.13 12.95
N PHE A 416 17.62 -9.24 12.58
CA PHE A 416 17.86 -7.80 12.46
C PHE A 416 16.67 -6.99 12.98
N VAL A 417 16.87 -5.69 13.23
CA VAL A 417 15.82 -4.78 13.71
C VAL A 417 14.84 -4.50 12.57
N ALA A 418 13.53 -4.66 12.81
CA ALA A 418 12.49 -4.24 11.87
C ALA A 418 11.36 -3.52 12.61
N ASN A 419 11.63 -2.32 13.11
CA ASN A 419 10.69 -1.65 14.01
C ASN A 419 9.60 -0.90 13.25
N GLU A 420 8.38 -1.06 13.74
CA GLU A 420 7.26 -0.18 13.42
C GLU A 420 7.21 0.91 14.50
N GLU A 421 7.73 2.10 14.19
CA GLU A 421 7.82 3.20 15.15
C GLU A 421 6.48 3.97 15.25
N TYR A 422 5.45 3.27 15.68
CA TYR A 422 4.09 3.78 15.81
C TYR A 422 4.03 5.05 16.69
N GLY A 423 3.23 6.02 16.27
CA GLY A 423 3.13 7.32 16.93
C GLY A 423 4.22 8.32 16.52
N THR A 424 5.04 7.99 15.52
CA THR A 424 5.81 8.99 14.79
C THR A 424 4.88 9.75 13.85
N TRP A 425 4.73 11.07 14.07
CA TRP A 425 3.82 11.91 13.29
C TRP A 425 4.61 12.87 12.40
N VAL A 426 4.41 12.75 11.08
CA VAL A 426 5.04 13.59 10.08
C VAL A 426 3.99 14.51 9.47
N ASP A 427 4.22 15.81 9.57
CA ASP A 427 3.41 16.84 8.93
C ASP A 427 4.01 17.25 7.58
N VAL A 428 3.13 17.28 6.57
CA VAL A 428 3.41 17.86 5.26
C VAL A 428 2.37 18.96 5.03
N PRO A 429 2.79 20.24 4.94
CA PRO A 429 1.87 21.37 4.78
C PRO A 429 0.87 21.13 3.64
N GLY A 430 -0.43 21.34 3.91
CA GLY A 430 -1.49 21.17 2.92
C GLY A 430 -1.98 19.73 2.73
N GLN A 431 -1.16 18.73 3.08
CA GLN A 431 -1.48 17.31 2.92
C GLN A 431 -2.02 16.68 4.21
N GLY A 432 -1.49 17.08 5.37
CA GLY A 432 -1.94 16.65 6.70
C GLY A 432 -0.81 16.06 7.54
N THR A 433 -1.18 15.51 8.71
CA THR A 433 -0.22 14.94 9.68
C THR A 433 -0.42 13.43 9.80
N TYR A 434 0.50 12.64 9.24
CA TYR A 434 0.34 11.19 9.09
C TYR A 434 1.33 10.38 9.94
N SER A 435 0.87 9.22 10.38
CA SER A 435 1.69 8.17 11.01
C SER A 435 2.11 7.10 9.98
N HIS A 436 2.68 5.97 10.41
CA HIS A 436 3.14 4.85 9.54
C HIS A 436 4.08 5.30 8.41
N THR A 437 4.90 6.31 8.72
CA THR A 437 5.96 6.83 7.87
C THR A 437 7.34 6.35 8.33
N SER A 438 7.41 5.51 9.37
CA SER A 438 8.62 5.18 10.14
C SER A 438 8.76 3.67 10.39
N ASP A 439 8.56 2.88 9.34
CA ASP A 439 8.84 1.44 9.30
C ASP A 439 10.30 1.26 8.93
N ILE A 440 11.13 0.97 9.93
CA ILE A 440 12.59 0.98 9.79
C ILE A 440 13.15 -0.43 9.87
N VAL A 441 14.21 -0.67 9.11
CA VAL A 441 15.02 -1.87 9.24
C VAL A 441 16.48 -1.54 9.41
N ALA A 442 17.21 -2.31 10.23
CA ALA A 442 18.63 -2.11 10.44
C ALA A 442 19.34 -3.36 10.99
N PRO A 443 20.67 -3.49 10.83
CA PRO A 443 21.43 -4.53 11.53
C PRO A 443 21.19 -4.50 13.05
N ALA A 444 21.19 -5.66 13.70
CA ALA A 444 20.83 -5.81 15.12
C ALA A 444 21.60 -4.86 16.08
N SER A 445 22.88 -4.61 15.81
CA SER A 445 23.76 -3.78 16.63
C SER A 445 23.96 -2.35 16.10
N ALA A 446 23.21 -1.94 15.07
CA ALA A 446 23.38 -0.64 14.45
C ALA A 446 22.92 0.49 15.38
N ASN A 447 23.74 1.53 15.51
CA ASN A 447 23.29 2.79 16.08
C ASN A 447 22.49 3.55 15.02
N ILE A 448 21.17 3.48 15.12
CA ILE A 448 20.25 4.12 14.19
C ILE A 448 19.65 5.41 14.75
N GLY A 449 20.19 5.96 15.84
CA GLY A 449 19.63 7.13 16.53
C GLY A 449 18.30 6.85 17.26
N PRO A 450 17.77 7.84 17.98
CA PRO A 450 16.53 7.69 18.73
C PRO A 450 15.31 7.57 17.81
N SER A 451 14.33 6.76 18.24
CA SER A 451 12.99 6.75 17.63
C SER A 451 12.29 8.08 17.84
N LEU A 452 11.45 8.50 16.88
CA LEU A 452 10.56 9.65 17.01
C LEU A 452 9.16 9.29 17.49
N ALA A 453 8.90 8.02 17.80
CA ALA A 453 7.62 7.55 18.30
C ALA A 453 7.19 8.33 19.54
N ASN A 454 5.99 8.90 19.50
CA ASN A 454 5.39 9.67 20.59
C ASN A 454 6.19 10.93 21.02
N GLN A 455 7.09 11.44 20.18
CA GLN A 455 7.88 12.66 20.45
C GLN A 455 7.25 13.96 19.89
N GLY A 456 5.96 13.93 19.56
CA GLY A 456 5.25 15.04 18.93
C GLY A 456 5.23 14.95 17.41
N VAL A 457 4.93 16.07 16.75
CA VAL A 457 4.85 16.19 15.29
C VAL A 457 6.14 16.78 14.77
N VAL A 458 6.68 16.22 13.69
CA VAL A 458 7.85 16.74 12.97
C VAL A 458 7.47 17.06 11.53
N SER A 459 8.11 18.06 10.93
CA SER A 459 8.02 18.26 9.49
C SER A 459 8.82 17.19 8.73
N TRP A 460 8.55 16.97 7.45
CA TRP A 460 9.35 16.03 6.64
C TRP A 460 10.88 16.34 6.67
N PRO A 461 11.36 17.60 6.53
CA PRO A 461 12.78 17.90 6.69
C PRO A 461 13.34 17.51 8.07
N GLN A 462 12.59 17.75 9.14
CA GLN A 462 12.99 17.35 10.50
C GLN A 462 12.99 15.83 10.67
N PHE A 463 12.03 15.12 10.07
CA PHE A 463 12.00 13.66 10.05
C PHE A 463 13.25 13.11 9.36
N ARG A 464 13.63 13.70 8.21
CA ARG A 464 14.84 13.30 7.50
C ARG A 464 16.09 13.48 8.37
N GLU A 465 16.28 14.67 8.93
CA GLU A 465 17.45 14.99 9.77
C GLU A 465 17.50 14.13 11.04
N ARG A 466 16.37 13.99 11.76
CA ARG A 466 16.34 13.40 13.10
C ARG A 466 16.18 11.88 13.09
N ARG A 467 15.61 11.31 12.02
CA ARG A 467 15.32 9.87 11.92
C ARG A 467 16.03 9.20 10.75
N LEU A 468 15.79 9.68 9.53
CA LEU A 468 16.32 9.02 8.33
C LEU A 468 17.86 9.08 8.26
N ASP A 469 18.46 10.22 8.58
CA ASP A 469 19.91 10.41 8.50
C ASP A 469 20.68 9.50 9.49
N PRO A 470 20.33 9.43 10.79
CA PRO A 470 20.93 8.44 11.70
C PRO A 470 20.69 7.00 11.26
N LEU A 471 19.48 6.67 10.77
CA LEU A 471 19.15 5.33 10.28
C LEU A 471 20.06 4.92 9.11
N GLN A 472 20.23 5.80 8.12
CA GLN A 472 21.08 5.55 6.97
C GLN A 472 22.57 5.44 7.35
N LYS A 473 23.05 6.27 8.29
CA LYS A 473 24.41 6.16 8.85
C LYS A 473 24.64 4.82 9.55
N GLY A 474 23.60 4.28 10.18
CA GLY A 474 23.59 2.93 10.76
C GLY A 474 23.40 1.80 9.73
N ASN A 475 23.48 2.09 8.42
CA ASN A 475 23.17 1.15 7.34
C ASN A 475 21.74 0.59 7.36
N GLY A 476 20.82 1.25 8.06
CA GLY A 476 19.40 0.94 8.04
C GLY A 476 18.66 1.53 6.85
N ARG A 477 17.41 1.10 6.64
CA ARG A 477 16.52 1.55 5.55
C ARG A 477 15.12 1.81 6.08
N LEU A 478 14.45 2.74 5.44
CA LEU A 478 13.06 3.08 5.68
C LEU A 478 12.21 2.39 4.61
N PHE A 479 11.09 1.78 4.98
CA PHE A 479 10.14 1.15 4.05
C PHE A 479 8.80 1.85 4.10
N TRP A 480 8.19 2.01 2.92
CA TRP A 480 6.86 2.59 2.82
C TRP A 480 5.84 1.48 3.09
N GLN A 481 5.06 1.61 4.16
CA GLN A 481 4.08 0.60 4.53
C GLN A 481 2.79 0.75 3.73
N PHE A 482 2.06 1.86 3.90
CA PHE A 482 0.83 2.15 3.16
C PHE A 482 0.42 3.63 3.28
N GLY A 483 -0.39 4.12 2.33
CA GLY A 483 -1.01 5.44 2.44
C GLY A 483 -1.89 5.77 1.25
N GLU A 484 -3.20 5.74 1.46
CA GLU A 484 -4.20 5.93 0.40
C GLU A 484 -4.27 7.36 -0.16
N ASN A 485 -3.64 8.33 0.52
CA ASN A 485 -3.50 9.70 0.02
C ASN A 485 -2.41 9.71 -1.06
N GLU A 486 -2.82 9.54 -2.31
CA GLU A 486 -1.91 9.50 -3.46
C GLU A 486 -1.07 10.78 -3.56
N GLU A 487 -1.67 11.95 -3.35
CA GLU A 487 -0.98 13.23 -3.42
C GLU A 487 0.17 13.32 -2.41
N LEU A 488 -0.06 12.92 -1.15
CA LEU A 488 0.99 12.84 -0.12
C LEU A 488 2.04 11.78 -0.42
N THR A 489 1.59 10.58 -0.80
CA THR A 489 2.48 9.44 -1.04
C THR A 489 3.43 9.72 -2.19
N ARG A 490 2.96 10.42 -3.23
CA ARG A 490 3.81 10.89 -4.32
C ARG A 490 4.95 11.78 -3.82
N ILE A 491 4.64 12.78 -2.98
CA ILE A 491 5.64 13.67 -2.41
C ILE A 491 6.75 12.89 -1.69
N PHE A 492 6.41 11.90 -0.87
CA PHE A 492 7.40 11.09 -0.15
C PHE A 492 8.24 10.19 -1.06
N LEU A 493 7.60 9.48 -1.99
CA LEU A 493 8.29 8.52 -2.85
C LEU A 493 9.13 9.22 -3.93
N ASP A 494 8.67 10.37 -4.44
CA ASP A 494 9.45 11.20 -5.37
C ASP A 494 10.66 11.84 -4.70
N ASP A 495 10.49 12.34 -3.47
CA ASP A 495 11.63 12.80 -2.66
C ASP A 495 12.64 11.67 -2.42
N SER A 496 12.14 10.45 -2.21
CA SER A 496 12.99 9.27 -2.01
C SER A 496 13.77 8.89 -3.27
N ILE A 497 13.19 9.04 -4.46
CA ILE A 497 13.90 8.83 -5.73
C ILE A 497 14.97 9.91 -5.96
N GLN A 498 14.67 11.18 -5.66
CA GLN A 498 15.58 12.30 -5.92
C GLN A 498 16.83 12.28 -5.03
N ARG A 499 16.68 11.95 -3.74
CA ARG A 499 17.76 12.11 -2.75
C ARG A 499 17.89 10.95 -1.75
N GLY A 500 17.26 9.82 -2.02
CA GLY A 500 17.19 8.69 -1.10
C GLY A 500 16.17 8.90 0.01
N GLY A 501 15.59 7.82 0.54
CA GLY A 501 14.53 7.87 1.54
C GLY A 501 13.97 6.48 1.79
N PHE A 502 12.71 6.29 1.43
CA PHE A 502 12.09 4.98 1.35
C PHE A 502 12.85 4.11 0.34
N ALA A 503 13.31 2.94 0.78
CA ALA A 503 14.14 2.03 -0.01
C ALA A 503 13.33 0.85 -0.59
N ALA A 504 12.10 0.66 -0.13
CA ALA A 504 11.15 -0.31 -0.65
C ALA A 504 9.72 0.13 -0.34
N ILE A 505 8.76 -0.44 -1.08
CA ILE A 505 7.32 -0.26 -0.91
C ILE A 505 6.70 -1.61 -0.55
N SER A 506 5.95 -1.65 0.54
CA SER A 506 5.16 -2.81 0.94
C SER A 506 4.00 -3.02 -0.02
N THR A 507 3.83 -4.27 -0.47
CA THR A 507 2.69 -4.69 -1.30
C THR A 507 1.86 -5.74 -0.57
N PHE A 508 2.44 -6.88 -0.22
CA PHE A 508 1.71 -7.93 0.49
C PHE A 508 1.80 -7.73 1.99
N HIS A 509 0.64 -7.78 2.64
CA HIS A 509 0.47 -7.54 4.06
C HIS A 509 -0.53 -8.53 4.66
N PHE A 510 -0.50 -8.74 5.98
CA PHE A 510 -1.51 -9.56 6.65
C PHE A 510 -2.89 -8.86 6.64
N GLY A 511 -2.88 -7.54 6.79
CA GLY A 511 -4.07 -6.70 6.93
C GLY A 511 -4.70 -6.29 5.60
N ASN A 512 -3.91 -6.10 4.55
CA ASN A 512 -4.38 -5.86 3.20
C ASN A 512 -3.69 -6.88 2.28
N PRO A 513 -4.43 -7.72 1.54
CA PRO A 513 -3.81 -8.80 0.81
C PRO A 513 -2.80 -8.32 -0.24
N ASP A 514 -3.07 -7.15 -0.82
CA ASP A 514 -2.21 -6.49 -1.79
C ASP A 514 -2.47 -4.97 -1.82
N PHE A 515 -1.57 -4.17 -1.25
CA PHE A 515 -1.62 -2.72 -1.33
C PHE A 515 -1.49 -2.22 -2.77
N ALA A 516 -0.78 -2.91 -3.67
CA ALA A 516 -0.70 -2.48 -5.07
C ALA A 516 -2.04 -2.62 -5.83
N ASN A 517 -3.00 -3.38 -5.28
CA ASN A 517 -4.37 -3.45 -5.77
C ASN A 517 -5.25 -2.32 -5.19
N SER A 518 -5.16 -1.98 -3.91
CA SER A 518 -5.93 -0.86 -3.33
C SER A 518 -5.34 0.52 -3.62
N GLU A 519 -4.04 0.61 -3.85
CA GLU A 519 -3.24 1.81 -4.11
C GLU A 519 -2.53 1.66 -5.47
N ALA A 520 -3.32 1.42 -6.52
CA ALA A 520 -2.84 1.17 -7.88
C ALA A 520 -1.80 2.17 -8.41
N PHE A 521 -1.79 3.41 -7.90
CA PHE A 521 -0.82 4.44 -8.27
C PHE A 521 0.63 4.06 -7.89
N LEU A 522 0.83 3.17 -6.90
CA LEU A 522 2.16 2.70 -6.49
C LEU A 522 2.91 2.04 -7.66
N ASN A 523 2.21 1.44 -8.62
CA ASN A 523 2.82 0.79 -9.79
C ASN A 523 3.64 1.73 -10.67
N GLN A 524 3.50 3.06 -10.55
CA GLN A 524 4.38 3.99 -11.26
C GLN A 524 5.82 3.98 -10.74
N TYR A 525 6.04 3.54 -9.49
CA TYR A 525 7.35 3.42 -8.86
C TYR A 525 8.01 2.05 -9.11
N ARG A 526 7.30 1.17 -9.81
CA ARG A 526 7.81 -0.14 -10.17
C ARG A 526 9.07 -0.01 -11.03
N GLY A 527 10.08 -0.82 -10.71
CA GLY A 527 11.39 -0.72 -11.36
C GLY A 527 12.26 0.43 -10.84
N LEU A 528 11.71 1.35 -10.03
CA LEU A 528 12.44 2.45 -9.40
C LEU A 528 12.65 2.21 -7.90
N ILE A 529 11.59 1.83 -7.19
CA ILE A 529 11.61 1.44 -5.78
C ILE A 529 11.16 -0.03 -5.70
N PRO A 530 11.95 -0.93 -5.09
CA PRO A 530 11.60 -2.34 -4.96
C PRO A 530 10.29 -2.57 -4.20
N PHE A 531 9.52 -3.58 -4.62
CA PHE A 531 8.32 -4.03 -3.93
C PHE A 531 8.64 -5.21 -3.00
N ILE A 532 8.12 -5.16 -1.77
CA ILE A 532 8.37 -6.15 -0.71
C ILE A 532 7.07 -6.67 -0.10
N ALA A 533 7.17 -7.87 0.45
CA ALA A 533 6.19 -8.46 1.36
C ALA A 533 6.59 -8.11 2.80
N LEU A 534 5.66 -7.52 3.56
CA LEU A 534 5.88 -7.07 4.94
C LEU A 534 4.86 -7.75 5.85
N GLN A 535 5.35 -8.42 6.89
CA GLN A 535 4.55 -9.33 7.72
C GLN A 535 3.70 -8.60 8.76
N ASP A 536 4.18 -7.46 9.27
CA ASP A 536 3.55 -6.67 10.33
C ASP A 536 3.01 -7.58 11.46
N ALA A 537 3.94 -8.33 12.06
CA ALA A 537 3.63 -9.36 13.04
C ALA A 537 2.81 -8.85 14.23
N HIS A 538 1.78 -9.62 14.59
CA HIS A 538 0.91 -9.39 15.75
C HIS A 538 0.86 -10.62 16.64
N GLY A 539 0.56 -10.40 17.92
CA GLY A 539 0.55 -11.45 18.93
C GLY A 539 1.90 -11.59 19.63
N LYS A 540 1.93 -12.44 20.67
CA LYS A 540 3.09 -12.57 21.56
C LYS A 540 4.08 -13.66 21.19
N GLU A 541 3.69 -14.58 20.33
CA GLU A 541 4.43 -15.82 20.12
C GLU A 541 4.57 -16.09 18.62
N PRO A 542 5.81 -16.29 18.11
CA PRO A 542 6.03 -16.56 16.70
C PRO A 542 5.27 -17.80 16.21
N TRP A 543 5.05 -18.78 17.10
CA TRP A 543 4.29 -19.99 16.80
C TRP A 543 2.86 -19.74 16.33
N TRP A 544 2.17 -18.79 16.97
CA TRP A 544 0.77 -18.48 16.67
C TRP A 544 0.61 -17.55 15.46
N PHE A 545 1.71 -17.07 14.88
CA PHE A 545 1.72 -16.30 13.62
C PHE A 545 2.45 -17.03 12.49
N ALA A 546 2.72 -18.32 12.69
CA ALA A 546 3.45 -19.12 11.72
C ALA A 546 2.70 -19.26 10.38
N ASP A 547 1.37 -19.14 10.36
CA ASP A 547 0.58 -19.14 9.11
C ASP A 547 0.94 -17.96 8.22
N MET A 548 0.92 -16.74 8.76
CA MET A 548 1.26 -15.53 8.03
C MET A 548 2.74 -15.55 7.62
N THR A 549 3.62 -15.96 8.53
CA THR A 549 5.07 -16.14 8.27
C THR A 549 5.34 -17.09 7.09
N ALA A 550 4.51 -18.13 6.94
CA ALA A 550 4.61 -19.10 5.85
C ALA A 550 3.90 -18.66 4.55
N SER A 551 2.87 -17.81 4.63
CA SER A 551 1.92 -17.51 3.54
C SER A 551 2.46 -16.57 2.45
N PHE A 552 3.36 -15.66 2.81
CA PHE A 552 3.99 -14.73 1.85
C PHE A 552 5.38 -14.32 2.35
N ARG A 553 6.26 -13.93 1.43
CA ARG A 553 7.64 -13.55 1.75
C ARG A 553 8.27 -12.66 0.70
N THR A 554 9.36 -12.01 1.07
CA THR A 554 10.22 -11.30 0.12
C THR A 554 11.36 -12.22 -0.30
N LEU A 555 11.61 -12.30 -1.60
CA LEU A 555 12.79 -12.91 -2.20
C LEU A 555 13.75 -11.81 -2.62
N PHE A 556 15.05 -12.05 -2.48
CA PHE A 556 16.09 -11.16 -3.00
C PHE A 556 17.21 -11.94 -3.65
N LEU A 557 17.79 -11.35 -4.70
CA LEU A 557 18.94 -11.94 -5.38
C LEU A 557 20.24 -11.36 -4.84
N ALA A 558 21.14 -12.23 -4.40
CA ALA A 558 22.48 -11.85 -3.95
C ALA A 558 23.45 -13.01 -4.14
N ARG A 559 24.75 -12.78 -3.95
CA ARG A 559 25.75 -13.87 -3.90
C ARG A 559 25.71 -14.63 -2.58
N THR A 560 25.41 -13.91 -1.50
CA THR A 560 25.32 -14.41 -0.12
C THR A 560 24.17 -13.73 0.60
N PRO A 561 23.50 -14.39 1.57
CA PRO A 561 22.37 -13.82 2.28
C PRO A 561 22.81 -12.90 3.43
N THR A 562 23.63 -11.90 3.13
CA THR A 562 24.13 -10.93 4.11
C THR A 562 23.32 -9.64 4.06
N TRP A 563 23.46 -8.80 5.09
CA TRP A 563 22.86 -7.46 5.07
C TRP A 563 23.33 -6.64 3.86
N ASP A 564 24.62 -6.71 3.50
CA ASP A 564 25.15 -6.03 2.33
C ASP A 564 24.57 -6.56 1.02
N GLY A 565 24.38 -7.89 0.91
CA GLY A 565 23.70 -8.51 -0.22
C GLY A 565 22.24 -8.06 -0.35
N TRP A 566 21.53 -7.92 0.78
CA TRP A 566 20.19 -7.34 0.80
C TRP A 566 20.18 -5.87 0.36
N LEU A 567 21.10 -5.05 0.86
CA LEU A 567 21.20 -3.65 0.45
C LEU A 567 21.59 -3.50 -1.02
N GLU A 568 22.40 -4.41 -1.56
CA GLU A 568 22.70 -4.49 -3.01
C GLU A 568 21.46 -4.85 -3.82
N ALA A 569 20.68 -5.84 -3.38
CA ALA A 569 19.44 -6.23 -4.04
C ALA A 569 18.42 -5.07 -4.08
N LEU A 570 18.26 -4.33 -2.98
CA LEU A 570 17.39 -3.15 -2.94
C LEU A 570 17.85 -2.08 -3.95
N ARG A 571 19.14 -1.75 -3.98
CA ARG A 571 19.68 -0.72 -4.90
C ARG A 571 19.49 -1.07 -6.37
N ASN A 572 19.53 -2.36 -6.71
CA ASN A 572 19.44 -2.83 -8.10
C ASN A 572 18.04 -3.35 -8.49
N ASN A 573 17.07 -3.27 -7.58
CA ASN A 573 15.71 -3.78 -7.79
C ASN A 573 15.65 -5.30 -8.08
N TRP A 574 16.52 -6.07 -7.42
CA TRP A 574 16.59 -7.53 -7.50
C TRP A 574 15.75 -8.21 -6.41
N VAL A 575 14.51 -7.73 -6.26
CA VAL A 575 13.61 -8.12 -5.18
C VAL A 575 12.26 -8.52 -5.76
N VAL A 576 11.64 -9.53 -5.16
CA VAL A 576 10.30 -9.99 -5.51
C VAL A 576 9.50 -10.27 -4.24
N ALA A 577 8.36 -9.61 -4.08
CA ALA A 577 7.37 -10.04 -3.10
C ALA A 577 6.55 -11.21 -3.68
N VAL A 578 6.39 -12.29 -2.92
CA VAL A 578 5.65 -13.49 -3.35
C VAL A 578 4.61 -13.88 -2.31
N ARG A 579 3.39 -14.18 -2.77
CA ARG A 579 2.30 -14.71 -1.97
C ARG A 579 1.73 -15.98 -2.58
N HIS A 580 1.46 -16.96 -1.74
CA HIS A 580 0.78 -18.21 -2.10
C HIS A 580 0.11 -18.79 -0.85
N ASP A 581 -1.16 -18.46 -0.69
CA ASP A 581 -2.01 -18.86 0.44
C ASP A 581 -3.50 -18.84 0.05
N ALA A 582 -4.37 -19.15 1.02
CA ALA A 582 -5.82 -19.10 0.83
C ALA A 582 -6.34 -17.71 0.40
N MET A 583 -5.65 -16.62 0.76
CA MET A 583 -6.05 -15.27 0.32
C MET A 583 -5.83 -15.05 -1.17
N SER A 584 -4.85 -15.75 -1.74
CA SER A 584 -4.59 -15.77 -3.17
C SER A 584 -5.34 -16.86 -3.94
N ASP A 585 -6.26 -17.59 -3.30
CA ASP A 585 -6.85 -18.84 -3.82
C ASP A 585 -5.79 -19.87 -4.24
N PHE A 586 -4.63 -19.87 -3.57
CA PHE A 586 -3.44 -20.64 -3.92
C PHE A 586 -2.90 -20.38 -5.34
N ASP A 587 -3.24 -19.24 -5.95
CA ASP A 587 -2.48 -18.70 -7.07
C ASP A 587 -1.17 -18.07 -6.57
N THR A 588 -0.10 -18.18 -7.37
CA THR A 588 1.14 -17.49 -7.03
C THR A 588 1.07 -16.04 -7.49
N TRP A 589 1.08 -15.10 -6.54
CA TRP A 589 1.13 -13.66 -6.85
C TRP A 589 2.56 -13.16 -6.68
N MET A 590 3.04 -12.36 -7.64
CA MET A 590 4.39 -11.82 -7.64
C MET A 590 4.40 -10.33 -7.97
N HIS A 591 5.15 -9.58 -7.17
CA HIS A 591 5.45 -8.17 -7.41
C HIS A 591 6.96 -7.99 -7.52
N SER A 592 7.43 -7.59 -8.71
CA SER A 592 8.84 -7.33 -8.99
C SER A 592 9.03 -6.03 -9.76
N GLY A 593 10.25 -5.49 -9.71
CA GLY A 593 10.65 -4.34 -10.51
C GLY A 593 10.99 -4.66 -11.97
N SER A 594 11.15 -5.94 -12.35
CA SER A 594 11.39 -6.32 -13.75
C SER A 594 11.05 -7.78 -14.06
N ARG A 595 10.73 -8.07 -15.33
CA ARG A 595 10.47 -9.43 -15.81
C ARG A 595 11.69 -10.35 -15.70
N GLU A 596 12.89 -9.81 -15.94
CA GLU A 596 14.14 -10.58 -15.86
C GLU A 596 14.37 -11.17 -14.46
N VAL A 597 14.07 -10.41 -13.41
CA VAL A 597 14.15 -10.89 -12.01
C VAL A 597 13.11 -11.97 -11.75
N VAL A 598 11.88 -11.81 -12.26
CA VAL A 598 10.84 -12.85 -12.17
C VAL A 598 11.28 -14.14 -12.86
N ASP A 599 11.77 -14.03 -14.09
CA ASP A 599 12.22 -15.19 -14.87
C ASP A 599 13.39 -15.90 -14.15
N PHE A 600 14.32 -15.14 -13.56
CA PHE A 600 15.42 -15.70 -12.77
C PHE A 600 14.93 -16.50 -11.55
N ILE A 601 14.04 -15.94 -10.72
CA ILE A 601 13.53 -16.67 -9.55
C ILE A 601 12.70 -17.88 -9.99
N GLN A 602 11.98 -17.81 -11.11
CA GLN A 602 11.19 -18.91 -11.63
C GLN A 602 12.08 -20.08 -12.08
N GLN A 603 13.26 -19.81 -12.63
CA GLN A 603 14.26 -20.85 -12.97
C GLN A 603 14.88 -21.50 -11.72
N HIS A 604 14.83 -20.83 -10.57
CA HIS A 604 15.42 -21.28 -9.30
C HIS A 604 14.38 -21.62 -8.23
N GLN A 605 13.17 -22.05 -8.63
CA GLN A 605 12.05 -22.33 -7.72
C GLN A 605 12.38 -23.30 -6.58
N SER A 606 13.23 -24.30 -6.80
CA SER A 606 13.63 -25.28 -5.77
C SER A 606 14.34 -24.64 -4.57
N ALA A 607 14.90 -23.43 -4.73
CA ALA A 607 15.59 -22.72 -3.66
C ALA A 607 14.62 -22.05 -2.67
N TRP A 608 13.42 -21.65 -3.10
CA TRP A 608 12.56 -20.74 -2.33
C TRP A 608 11.08 -21.12 -2.26
N ARG A 609 10.55 -21.91 -3.21
CA ARG A 609 9.13 -22.30 -3.28
C ARG A 609 8.79 -23.23 -2.11
N TRP A 610 7.71 -22.91 -1.38
CA TRP A 610 7.32 -23.64 -0.16
C TRP A 610 6.12 -24.57 -0.31
N TRP A 611 5.12 -24.24 -1.14
CA TRP A 611 3.82 -24.94 -1.15
C TRP A 611 3.82 -26.37 -1.71
N ASP A 612 4.87 -26.79 -2.42
CA ASP A 612 5.06 -28.17 -2.91
C ASP A 612 6.45 -28.71 -2.57
N ASN A 613 7.08 -28.15 -1.53
CA ASN A 613 8.46 -28.46 -1.17
C ASN A 613 8.53 -29.02 0.27
N PRO A 614 8.65 -30.34 0.46
CA PRO A 614 8.70 -30.92 1.80
C PRO A 614 9.94 -30.48 2.60
N ALA A 615 10.95 -29.90 1.95
CA ALA A 615 12.12 -29.32 2.62
C ALA A 615 11.93 -27.87 3.06
N ILE A 616 10.79 -27.24 2.74
CA ILE A 616 10.43 -25.87 3.13
C ILE A 616 8.98 -25.86 3.59
N GLN A 617 8.75 -26.18 4.86
CA GLN A 617 7.39 -26.31 5.40
C GLN A 617 7.30 -25.76 6.81
N ARG A 618 6.10 -25.28 7.16
CA ARG A 618 5.79 -24.89 8.53
C ARG A 618 5.87 -26.13 9.44
N PRO A 619 6.52 -26.05 10.61
CA PRO A 619 6.57 -27.16 11.55
C PRO A 619 5.17 -27.44 12.12
N LEU A 620 4.84 -28.73 12.28
CA LEU A 620 3.55 -29.17 12.82
C LEU A 620 3.57 -29.39 14.35
N VAL A 621 4.74 -29.33 14.95
CA VAL A 621 4.97 -29.42 16.40
C VAL A 621 6.19 -28.58 16.76
N SER A 622 6.14 -27.97 17.94
CA SER A 622 7.28 -27.33 18.62
C SER A 622 7.49 -28.02 19.97
N LEU A 623 8.58 -28.78 20.10
CA LEU A 623 9.07 -29.43 21.30
C LEU A 623 10.35 -28.73 21.75
N ILE A 624 10.33 -28.18 22.96
CA ILE A 624 11.45 -27.44 23.55
C ILE A 624 11.71 -27.92 24.98
N ALA A 625 12.98 -28.14 25.32
CA ALA A 625 13.43 -28.34 26.69
C ALA A 625 13.82 -26.98 27.31
N LEU A 626 13.03 -26.54 28.28
CA LEU A 626 13.13 -25.25 28.95
C LEU A 626 13.88 -25.37 30.27
N THR A 627 14.77 -24.43 30.52
CA THR A 627 15.56 -24.26 31.74
C THR A 627 15.28 -22.90 32.37
N PRO A 628 15.74 -22.63 33.61
CA PRO A 628 15.60 -21.29 34.21
C PRO A 628 16.27 -20.17 33.41
N ALA A 629 17.22 -20.48 32.53
CA ALA A 629 17.91 -19.52 31.66
C ALA A 629 17.06 -19.06 30.45
N ASP A 630 15.93 -19.70 30.18
CA ASP A 630 15.10 -19.41 29.01
C ASP A 630 14.08 -18.29 29.28
N GLU A 631 14.58 -17.09 29.54
CA GLU A 631 13.82 -15.95 30.08
C GLU A 631 12.60 -15.49 29.26
N PHE A 632 12.61 -15.73 27.96
CA PHE A 632 11.54 -15.35 27.04
C PHE A 632 10.49 -16.45 26.84
N GLU A 633 10.75 -17.67 27.31
CA GLU A 633 9.92 -18.82 27.01
C GLU A 633 8.74 -18.94 27.98
N VAL A 634 7.54 -19.14 27.45
CA VAL A 634 6.41 -19.59 28.26
C VAL A 634 6.67 -21.00 28.80
N ALA A 635 6.24 -21.25 30.04
CA ALA A 635 6.51 -22.48 30.82
C ALA A 635 7.97 -22.62 31.29
N ARG A 636 8.75 -21.53 31.27
CA ARG A 636 10.06 -21.48 31.92
C ARG A 636 9.95 -21.92 33.38
N PRO A 637 10.68 -22.97 33.81
CA PRO A 637 10.67 -23.39 35.20
C PRO A 637 11.56 -22.51 36.08
N GLU A 638 11.27 -22.45 37.38
CA GLU A 638 12.18 -21.86 38.37
C GLU A 638 13.42 -22.74 38.60
N THR A 639 13.26 -24.07 38.52
CA THR A 639 14.33 -25.06 38.68
C THR A 639 14.10 -26.28 37.79
N GLY A 640 15.18 -26.98 37.41
CA GLY A 640 15.11 -28.20 36.60
C GLY A 640 14.80 -27.94 35.12
N VAL A 641 14.24 -28.94 34.45
CA VAL A 641 13.89 -28.88 33.02
C VAL A 641 12.40 -29.14 32.83
N VAL A 642 11.76 -28.37 31.96
CA VAL A 642 10.37 -28.58 31.50
C VAL A 642 10.37 -28.81 30.00
N LEU A 643 9.75 -29.90 29.55
CA LEU A 643 9.47 -30.10 28.12
C LEU A 643 8.16 -29.40 27.79
N ARG A 644 8.19 -28.42 26.88
CA ARG A 644 6.99 -27.78 26.32
C ARG A 644 6.72 -28.33 24.92
N VAL A 645 5.48 -28.71 24.65
CA VAL A 645 5.00 -29.13 23.33
C VAL A 645 3.84 -28.24 22.88
N ARG A 646 4.03 -27.43 21.83
CA ARG A 646 2.96 -26.75 21.10
C ARG A 646 2.63 -27.54 19.82
N CYS A 647 1.34 -27.81 19.60
CA CYS A 647 0.85 -28.40 18.36
C CYS A 647 0.45 -27.28 17.38
N ALA A 648 0.44 -27.57 16.08
CA ALA A 648 0.10 -26.57 15.06
C ALA A 648 -1.41 -26.31 15.02
N TRP A 649 -1.74 -25.04 14.83
CA TRP A 649 -3.11 -24.53 14.69
C TRP A 649 -3.17 -23.62 13.48
N GLU A 650 -4.35 -23.49 12.89
CA GLU A 650 -4.73 -22.31 12.12
C GLU A 650 -4.94 -21.14 13.09
N ASN A 651 -4.50 -19.96 12.69
CA ASN A 651 -4.49 -18.80 13.56
C ASN A 651 -5.23 -17.61 12.97
N THR A 652 -5.66 -16.71 13.84
CA THR A 652 -6.16 -15.41 13.41
C THR A 652 -4.99 -14.52 12.98
N THR A 653 -5.26 -13.49 12.18
CA THR A 653 -4.28 -12.47 11.78
C THR A 653 -3.69 -11.67 12.94
N GLN A 654 -4.20 -11.85 14.17
CA GLN A 654 -3.67 -11.25 15.39
C GLN A 654 -2.75 -12.19 16.17
N GLY A 655 -2.29 -13.29 15.55
CA GLY A 655 -1.38 -14.25 16.15
C GLY A 655 -2.02 -15.05 17.29
N MET A 656 -3.24 -15.53 17.07
CA MET A 656 -4.03 -16.22 18.11
C MET A 656 -4.56 -17.57 17.60
N PRO A 657 -4.48 -18.66 18.40
CA PRO A 657 -4.99 -19.96 18.00
C PRO A 657 -6.49 -19.92 17.69
N LYS A 658 -6.88 -20.46 16.52
CA LYS A 658 -8.26 -20.54 16.05
C LYS A 658 -8.75 -21.98 16.00
N GLU A 659 -8.14 -22.82 15.16
CA GLU A 659 -8.54 -24.22 14.94
C GLU A 659 -7.30 -25.13 14.98
N PRO A 660 -7.33 -26.26 15.72
CA PRO A 660 -6.18 -27.15 15.80
C PRO A 660 -5.95 -27.87 14.46
N MET A 661 -4.69 -27.96 14.04
CA MET A 661 -4.27 -28.72 12.85
C MET A 661 -3.65 -30.05 13.25
N THR A 662 -2.95 -30.10 14.39
CA THR A 662 -2.37 -31.31 14.95
C THR A 662 -2.72 -31.49 16.42
N GLU A 663 -2.69 -32.74 16.87
CA GLU A 663 -2.86 -33.14 18.26
C GLU A 663 -1.65 -33.95 18.74
N LEU A 664 -1.30 -33.84 20.02
CA LEU A 664 -0.24 -34.64 20.63
C LEU A 664 -0.73 -36.07 20.86
N VAL A 665 -0.02 -37.05 20.31
CA VAL A 665 -0.31 -38.48 20.50
C VAL A 665 0.55 -39.04 21.62
N GLU A 666 1.87 -38.83 21.52
CA GLU A 666 2.83 -39.39 22.46
C GLU A 666 3.97 -38.41 22.75
N LEU A 667 4.48 -38.45 23.98
CA LEU A 667 5.70 -37.77 24.39
C LEU A 667 6.63 -38.81 25.04
N PHE A 668 7.89 -38.85 24.62
CA PHE A 668 8.91 -39.73 25.16
C PHE A 668 10.05 -38.93 25.76
N VAL A 669 10.62 -39.43 26.86
CA VAL A 669 11.90 -39.01 27.44
C VAL A 669 12.79 -40.24 27.58
N ASP A 670 13.95 -40.23 26.96
CA ASP A 670 14.89 -41.38 26.92
C ASP A 670 14.19 -42.70 26.56
N SER A 671 13.38 -42.66 25.50
CA SER A 671 12.55 -43.78 25.02
C SER A 671 11.45 -44.25 25.97
N THR A 672 11.24 -43.58 27.12
CA THR A 672 10.13 -43.85 28.03
C THR A 672 8.98 -42.90 27.73
N GLN A 673 7.79 -43.45 27.45
CA GLN A 673 6.60 -42.63 27.24
C GLN A 673 6.21 -41.94 28.55
N VAL A 674 5.89 -40.65 28.48
CA VAL A 674 5.49 -39.82 29.61
C VAL A 674 4.16 -39.14 29.31
N THR A 675 3.43 -38.80 30.36
CA THR A 675 2.14 -38.10 30.25
C THR A 675 2.35 -36.63 30.60
N PRO A 676 2.27 -35.70 29.62
CA PRO A 676 2.35 -34.28 29.91
C PRO A 676 1.01 -33.72 30.39
N THR A 677 1.05 -32.56 31.03
CA THR A 677 -0.12 -31.79 31.44
C THR A 677 -0.50 -30.80 30.33
N LEU A 678 -1.76 -30.78 29.91
CA LEU A 678 -2.25 -29.78 28.97
C LEU A 678 -2.52 -28.45 29.69
N VAL A 679 -1.95 -27.37 29.17
CA VAL A 679 -2.16 -26.00 29.63
C VAL A 679 -2.90 -25.22 28.55
N THR A 680 -4.02 -24.60 28.93
CA THR A 680 -4.81 -23.74 28.04
C THR A 680 -4.97 -22.36 28.67
N ARG A 681 -4.53 -21.32 27.96
CA ARG A 681 -4.68 -19.93 28.38
C ARG A 681 -5.71 -19.24 27.50
N LYS A 682 -6.72 -18.65 28.13
CA LYS A 682 -7.78 -17.89 27.45
C LYS A 682 -7.56 -16.39 27.59
N ARG A 683 -8.21 -15.63 26.72
CA ARG A 683 -8.24 -14.15 26.86
C ARG A 683 -8.93 -13.75 28.17
N PRO A 684 -8.66 -12.55 28.73
CA PRO A 684 -9.30 -12.07 29.95
C PRO A 684 -10.83 -12.03 29.89
N ASN A 685 -11.39 -11.77 28.70
CA ASN A 685 -12.84 -11.77 28.45
C ASN A 685 -13.42 -13.17 28.20
N GLY A 686 -12.60 -14.24 28.32
CA GLY A 686 -12.99 -15.63 28.12
C GLY A 686 -13.17 -16.07 26.66
N THR A 687 -13.04 -15.15 25.68
CA THR A 687 -13.26 -15.48 24.27
C THR A 687 -11.96 -15.85 23.57
N GLY A 688 -11.86 -17.08 23.05
CA GLY A 688 -10.69 -17.57 22.33
C GLY A 688 -9.45 -17.84 23.19
N LEU A 689 -8.45 -18.45 22.56
CA LEU A 689 -7.18 -18.86 23.19
C LEU A 689 -6.10 -17.79 23.00
N VAL A 690 -5.22 -17.68 23.98
CA VAL A 690 -3.96 -16.92 23.94
C VAL A 690 -2.78 -17.86 23.79
N ASP A 691 -2.86 -19.05 24.40
CA ASP A 691 -1.82 -20.07 24.32
C ASP A 691 -2.42 -21.46 24.61
N HIS A 692 -1.80 -22.49 24.05
CA HIS A 692 -2.25 -23.88 24.17
C HIS A 692 -1.06 -24.82 23.96
N TYR A 693 -0.61 -25.50 25.02
CA TYR A 693 0.57 -26.35 24.99
C TYR A 693 0.49 -27.46 26.04
N HIS A 694 1.31 -28.49 25.86
CA HIS A 694 1.54 -29.53 26.85
C HIS A 694 2.88 -29.27 27.55
N GLU A 695 2.94 -29.53 28.85
CA GLU A 695 4.19 -29.42 29.62
C GLU A 695 4.47 -30.69 30.42
N PHE A 696 5.74 -31.09 30.51
CA PHE A 696 6.19 -32.20 31.34
C PHE A 696 7.43 -31.80 32.14
N HIS A 697 7.32 -31.84 33.47
CA HIS A 697 8.40 -31.45 34.37
C HIS A 697 9.32 -32.63 34.70
N LEU A 698 10.62 -32.44 34.47
CA LEU A 698 11.66 -33.42 34.80
C LEU A 698 12.11 -33.20 36.25
N HIS A 699 11.34 -33.71 37.21
CA HIS A 699 11.62 -33.50 38.64
C HIS A 699 12.74 -34.36 39.23
N LYS A 700 13.19 -35.42 38.54
CA LYS A 700 14.18 -36.40 39.05
C LYS A 700 15.06 -37.00 37.94
N SER A 701 15.49 -36.20 36.97
CA SER A 701 16.38 -36.69 35.91
C SER A 701 17.83 -36.74 36.38
N ARG A 702 18.56 -37.76 35.95
CA ARG A 702 20.01 -37.87 36.22
C ARG A 702 20.73 -36.75 35.47
N PRO A 703 21.76 -36.09 36.02
CA PRO A 703 22.57 -35.17 35.23
C PRO A 703 23.15 -35.87 34.00
N GLY A 704 23.16 -35.19 32.86
CA GLY A 704 23.65 -35.73 31.59
C GLY A 704 22.82 -35.34 30.37
N MET A 705 23.14 -35.97 29.24
CA MET A 705 22.42 -35.80 27.99
C MET A 705 21.14 -36.65 28.00
N HIS A 706 20.03 -36.04 27.57
CA HIS A 706 18.72 -36.65 27.45
C HIS A 706 18.15 -36.43 26.05
N THR A 707 17.20 -37.27 25.69
CA THR A 707 16.43 -37.15 24.45
C THR A 707 14.95 -36.98 24.77
N ALA A 708 14.26 -36.12 24.05
CA ALA A 708 12.80 -36.04 24.06
C ALA A 708 12.23 -36.17 22.65
N LYS A 709 11.12 -36.88 22.50
CA LYS A 709 10.41 -37.03 21.23
C LYS A 709 8.92 -36.79 21.41
N ALA A 710 8.36 -35.86 20.65
CA ALA A 710 6.92 -35.62 20.57
C ALA A 710 6.40 -36.17 19.24
N VAL A 711 5.35 -36.98 19.29
CA VAL A 711 4.63 -37.50 18.11
C VAL A 711 3.28 -36.80 18.05
N VAL A 712 3.01 -36.12 16.94
CA VAL A 712 1.73 -35.45 16.70
C VAL A 712 1.02 -36.05 15.49
N ARG A 713 -0.30 -36.05 15.53
CA ARG A 713 -1.15 -36.49 14.41
C ARG A 713 -1.86 -35.30 13.80
N ARG A 714 -1.95 -35.28 12.48
CA ARG A 714 -2.76 -34.29 11.77
C ARG A 714 -4.24 -34.62 11.90
N ILE A 715 -5.01 -33.66 12.40
CA ILE A 715 -6.43 -33.82 12.67
C ILE A 715 -7.18 -34.12 11.36
N GLY A 716 -8.12 -35.08 11.42
CA GLY A 716 -8.86 -35.55 10.25
C GLY A 716 -8.09 -36.54 9.36
N THR A 717 -6.86 -36.91 9.73
CA THR A 717 -6.03 -37.88 9.00
C THR A 717 -5.37 -38.87 9.96
N ASN A 718 -4.76 -39.92 9.41
CA ASN A 718 -3.87 -40.82 10.16
C ASN A 718 -2.39 -40.45 9.99
N GLU A 719 -2.09 -39.27 9.43
CA GLU A 719 -0.71 -38.82 9.20
C GLU A 719 -0.08 -38.38 10.53
N GLU A 720 1.01 -39.05 10.92
CA GLU A 720 1.78 -38.72 12.12
C GLU A 720 3.15 -38.16 11.73
N THR A 721 3.58 -37.14 12.45
CA THR A 721 4.93 -36.59 12.37
C THR A 721 5.51 -36.45 13.77
N SER A 722 6.83 -36.33 13.87
CA SER A 722 7.48 -36.23 15.17
C SER A 722 8.65 -35.27 15.14
N GLN A 723 8.89 -34.64 16.29
CA GLN A 723 10.09 -33.87 16.55
C GLN A 723 10.88 -34.52 17.68
N THR A 724 12.19 -34.64 17.50
CA THR A 724 13.12 -35.12 18.52
C THR A 724 14.12 -34.04 18.83
N ILE A 725 14.40 -33.84 20.12
CA ILE A 725 15.43 -32.91 20.61
C ILE A 725 16.37 -33.64 21.55
N GLU A 726 17.61 -33.14 21.60
CA GLU A 726 18.59 -33.49 22.63
C GLU A 726 18.73 -32.29 23.58
N PHE A 727 18.87 -32.56 24.88
CA PHE A 727 19.04 -31.53 25.89
C PHE A 727 19.85 -32.05 27.08
N ILE A 728 20.48 -31.14 27.83
CA ILE A 728 21.32 -31.48 28.97
C ILE A 728 20.60 -31.10 30.26
N VAL A 729 20.58 -32.02 31.22
CA VAL A 729 20.22 -31.76 32.61
C VAL A 729 21.51 -31.56 33.40
N VAL A 730 21.66 -30.40 34.04
CA VAL A 730 22.85 -30.02 34.83
C VAL A 730 22.75 -30.53 36.26
#